data_AF-A0A812JD76-F1
#
_entry.id   AF-A0A812JD76-F1
#
_cell.length_a   1.000
_cell.length_b   1.000
_cell.length_c   1.000
_cell.angle_alpha   90.00
_cell.angle_beta   90.00
_cell.angle_gamma   90.00
#
_symmetry.space_group_name_H-M   'P 1'
#
loop_
_entity.id
_entity.type
_entity.pdbx_description
1 polymer ?
#
loop_
_entity_poly.entity_id
_entity_poly.type
_entity_poly.pdbx_seq_one_letter_code
_entity_poly.pdbx_strand_id
1 'polypeptide(L)'
;MELCELYSLVAVCDAVGTAFKTWTVSQIATLSDLSAAELKSILDRRVGRVCNEEETASFSALVAAAELSARFSWTSHTGIQSLAWAGLAMKQARYHRFSPLPEVQCAAPLPDGAPAKRLRSSRVATGWRAGEGAKDAGFGYCDEQRQATEARDRARWIGGLSKLIRQASLPAAIGLAGAGAERAMQRLGKGRRASTLRKHVRTWSRVHEWVLGAFGVAWPSAAHFVAYLEARAAEPCGRSVPGSCLKSLMFIESAGELHASDKISAHPAVRNCLEELSVELADKNLRGKKQACQLLVSQVCAMERLVVLDAAPLFVRAFAWFKLVKLWGCLRYSDTEGMPARTVQLQRRGLSARLERTKTSGAGKKREVLYAYVSKDAWLVCDEWLACGWKIWCDMSKAADLDGRDFFLARPRKDLDGLSGKMARYCHSAAMSQALFQRLKGVSREAAAGEVPLMFAGIGTLWTEHSERATMRSWADACEVPPAACKQMGRWQPSTDEAYVRSERGNVERAQARVARTIRARWAGPDFLDEESVLSKVADRLQSLDVDETATSVQLDLLRSFVGAGAAEMETASITASKRSDDGTDDDALPSASPSQAMTGLVEDEDVGETGGHLGCYFISIVGSSRRRTLHKGGECHRVPGVHYRNFMECGNERPERGQFDQVCRDCFPSGSVALASSSDEGDVSSASASSSFSKVSSTARSESV
;
A
#
# COMPACT_ATOMS: atom_id res chain seq x y z
N MET A 1 27.68 -3.24 -5.05
CA MET A 1 28.82 -3.79 -5.80
C MET A 1 30.02 -3.60 -4.91
N GLU A 2 30.74 -4.66 -4.60
CA GLU A 2 31.96 -4.56 -3.79
C GLU A 2 33.13 -4.10 -4.66
N LEU A 3 34.12 -3.43 -4.06
CA LEU A 3 35.24 -2.85 -4.78
C LEU A 3 35.99 -3.91 -5.62
N CYS A 4 36.14 -5.12 -5.06
CA CYS A 4 36.76 -6.25 -5.76
C CYS A 4 35.98 -6.68 -7.02
N GLU A 5 34.64 -6.61 -7.00
CA GLU A 5 33.83 -6.87 -8.21
C GLU A 5 34.09 -5.80 -9.28
N LEU A 6 34.22 -4.54 -8.87
CA LEU A 6 34.51 -3.42 -9.77
C LEU A 6 35.92 -3.52 -10.37
N TYR A 7 36.92 -3.88 -9.57
CA TYR A 7 38.30 -4.10 -10.03
C TYR A 7 38.38 -5.20 -11.10
N SER A 8 37.69 -6.33 -10.87
CA SER A 8 37.61 -7.44 -11.85
C SER A 8 36.87 -7.06 -13.14
N LEU A 9 35.93 -6.12 -13.08
CA LEU A 9 35.16 -5.67 -14.26
C LEU A 9 35.90 -4.66 -15.13
N VAL A 10 36.73 -3.82 -14.52
CA VAL A 10 37.46 -2.72 -15.19
C VAL A 10 38.90 -3.12 -15.58
N ALA A 11 39.39 -4.26 -15.09
CA ALA A 11 40.78 -4.72 -15.26
C ALA A 11 41.80 -3.71 -14.71
N VAL A 12 41.59 -3.31 -13.45
CA VAL A 12 42.44 -2.34 -12.74
C VAL A 12 43.82 -2.96 -12.47
N CYS A 13 44.90 -2.24 -12.75
CA CYS A 13 46.26 -2.72 -12.49
C CYS A 13 46.58 -2.80 -10.99
N ASP A 14 47.49 -3.70 -10.61
CA ASP A 14 47.77 -4.03 -9.19
C ASP A 14 48.23 -2.83 -8.34
N ALA A 15 48.94 -1.87 -8.95
CA ALA A 15 49.37 -0.64 -8.27
C ALA A 15 48.16 0.22 -7.84
N VAL A 16 47.22 0.46 -8.76
CA VAL A 16 45.97 1.20 -8.47
C VAL A 16 45.09 0.41 -7.51
N GLY A 17 44.94 -0.90 -7.75
CA GLY A 17 44.16 -1.80 -6.89
C GLY A 17 44.65 -1.79 -5.44
N THR A 18 45.98 -1.81 -5.24
CA THR A 18 46.62 -1.77 -3.91
C THR A 18 46.50 -0.40 -3.25
N ALA A 19 46.70 0.69 -4.02
CA ALA A 19 46.66 2.07 -3.53
C ALA A 19 45.28 2.50 -2.98
N PHE A 20 44.21 1.95 -3.56
CA PHE A 20 42.82 2.26 -3.19
C PHE A 20 42.07 1.09 -2.53
N LYS A 21 42.75 0.01 -2.14
CA LYS A 21 42.13 -1.19 -1.53
C LYS A 21 41.27 -0.93 -0.27
N THR A 22 41.48 0.19 0.41
CA THR A 22 40.73 0.60 1.62
C THR A 22 39.60 1.58 1.33
N TRP A 23 39.43 2.02 0.08
CA TRP A 23 38.38 2.96 -0.32
C TRP A 23 37.12 2.24 -0.77
N THR A 24 35.96 2.79 -0.45
CA THR A 24 34.68 2.32 -0.98
C THR A 24 34.46 2.83 -2.40
N VAL A 25 33.59 2.14 -3.16
CA VAL A 25 33.15 2.61 -4.49
C VAL A 25 32.60 4.04 -4.42
N SER A 26 31.90 4.42 -3.35
CA SER A 26 31.39 5.78 -3.15
C SER A 26 32.50 6.83 -2.96
N GLN A 27 33.58 6.50 -2.24
CA GLN A 27 34.72 7.42 -2.03
C GLN A 27 35.56 7.60 -3.31
N ILE A 28 35.60 6.57 -4.17
CA ILE A 28 36.23 6.70 -5.49
C ILE A 28 35.32 7.51 -6.43
N ALA A 29 34.00 7.33 -6.35
CA ALA A 29 33.03 8.09 -7.14
C ALA A 29 33.08 9.60 -6.88
N THR A 30 33.40 10.06 -5.67
CA THR A 30 33.57 11.50 -5.36
C THR A 30 34.77 12.16 -6.06
N LEU A 31 35.58 11.40 -6.81
CA LEU A 31 36.66 11.93 -7.63
C LEU A 31 36.23 12.17 -9.09
N SER A 32 34.98 11.91 -9.47
CA SER A 32 34.47 12.03 -10.85
C SER A 32 34.64 13.42 -11.46
N ASP A 33 34.55 14.45 -10.62
CA ASP A 33 34.47 15.84 -11.05
C ASP A 33 35.87 16.49 -11.11
N LEU A 34 36.93 15.73 -10.85
CA LEU A 34 38.33 16.18 -10.88
C LEU A 34 38.95 16.03 -12.27
N SER A 35 39.84 16.96 -12.62
CA SER A 35 40.60 16.89 -13.87
C SER A 35 41.58 15.71 -13.89
N ALA A 36 41.99 15.29 -15.09
CA ALA A 36 42.98 14.21 -15.26
C ALA A 36 44.32 14.52 -14.55
N ALA A 37 44.71 15.78 -14.44
CA ALA A 37 45.92 16.21 -13.73
C ALA A 37 45.77 16.05 -12.20
N GLU A 38 44.60 16.35 -11.64
CA GLU A 38 44.29 16.17 -10.21
C GLU A 38 44.18 14.68 -9.86
N LEU A 39 43.51 13.89 -10.69
CA LEU A 39 43.45 12.43 -10.55
C LEU A 39 44.86 11.82 -10.57
N LYS A 40 45.73 12.24 -11.49
CA LYS A 40 47.12 11.81 -11.53
C LYS A 40 47.89 12.21 -10.26
N SER A 41 47.72 13.45 -9.79
CA SER A 41 48.34 13.94 -8.53
C SER A 41 47.88 13.16 -7.29
N ILE A 42 46.61 12.71 -7.25
CA ILE A 42 46.08 11.86 -6.19
C ILE A 42 46.67 10.45 -6.28
N LEU A 43 46.76 9.89 -7.49
CA LEU A 43 47.35 8.57 -7.74
C LEU A 43 48.84 8.54 -7.39
N ASP A 44 49.63 9.50 -7.89
CA ASP A 44 51.07 9.60 -7.64
C ASP A 44 51.38 9.66 -6.12
N ARG A 45 50.59 10.43 -5.36
CA ARG A 45 50.69 10.49 -3.88
C ARG A 45 50.27 9.20 -3.18
N ARG A 46 49.29 8.47 -3.73
CA ARG A 46 48.75 7.21 -3.17
C ARG A 46 49.64 6.00 -3.44
N VAL A 47 50.32 5.98 -4.58
CA VAL A 47 51.29 4.95 -4.98
C VAL A 47 52.70 5.26 -4.43
N GLY A 48 52.99 6.53 -4.15
CA GLY A 48 54.28 6.98 -3.60
C GLY A 48 55.38 7.20 -4.65
N ARG A 49 55.02 7.21 -5.94
CA ARG A 49 55.90 7.52 -7.08
C ARG A 49 55.10 8.12 -8.22
N VAL A 50 55.78 8.69 -9.21
CA VAL A 50 55.17 9.04 -10.49
C VAL A 50 54.61 7.77 -11.14
N CYS A 51 53.32 7.80 -11.44
CA CYS A 51 52.61 6.73 -12.14
C CYS A 51 52.65 6.97 -13.65
N ASN A 52 52.68 5.86 -14.39
CA ASN A 52 52.72 5.90 -15.85
C ASN A 52 51.32 6.18 -16.46
N GLU A 53 51.24 6.31 -17.78
CA GLU A 53 49.98 6.60 -18.47
C GLU A 53 48.96 5.46 -18.34
N GLU A 54 49.40 4.20 -18.28
CA GLU A 54 48.54 3.02 -18.12
C GLU A 54 47.89 2.98 -16.72
N GLU A 55 48.67 3.25 -15.67
CA GLU A 55 48.19 3.37 -14.29
C GLU A 55 47.23 4.56 -14.13
N THR A 56 47.56 5.68 -14.77
CA THR A 56 46.70 6.87 -14.77
C THR A 56 45.36 6.59 -15.48
N ALA A 57 45.40 5.96 -16.66
CA ALA A 57 44.21 5.54 -17.40
C ALA A 57 43.39 4.49 -16.64
N SER A 58 44.06 3.53 -15.99
CA SER A 58 43.43 2.52 -15.13
C SER A 58 42.72 3.15 -13.93
N PHE A 59 43.28 4.23 -13.35
CA PHE A 59 42.65 4.95 -12.25
C PHE A 59 41.46 5.80 -12.71
N SER A 60 41.57 6.52 -13.83
CA SER A 60 40.45 7.26 -14.41
C SER A 60 39.29 6.34 -14.82
N ALA A 61 39.59 5.16 -15.38
CA ALA A 61 38.57 4.15 -15.70
C ALA A 61 37.86 3.60 -14.44
N LEU A 62 38.60 3.42 -13.34
CA LEU A 62 38.06 3.03 -12.04
C LEU A 62 37.15 4.12 -11.45
N VAL A 63 37.54 5.40 -11.55
CA VAL A 63 36.71 6.55 -11.12
C VAL A 63 35.40 6.63 -11.91
N ALA A 64 35.46 6.58 -13.24
CA ALA A 64 34.26 6.60 -14.08
C ALA A 64 33.31 5.41 -13.81
N ALA A 65 33.86 4.21 -13.59
CA ALA A 65 33.06 3.03 -13.26
C ALA A 65 32.44 3.11 -11.85
N ALA A 66 33.15 3.70 -10.89
CA ALA A 66 32.67 3.95 -9.54
C ALA A 66 31.54 4.97 -9.52
N GLU A 67 31.69 6.08 -10.26
CA GLU A 67 30.65 7.10 -10.44
C GLU A 67 29.37 6.52 -11.04
N LEU A 68 29.49 5.73 -12.12
CA LEU A 68 28.35 5.07 -12.74
C LEU A 68 27.62 4.17 -11.73
N SER A 69 28.37 3.38 -10.97
CA SER A 69 27.85 2.51 -9.90
C SER A 69 27.14 3.31 -8.79
N ALA A 70 27.68 4.48 -8.40
CA ALA A 70 27.06 5.37 -7.42
C ALA A 70 25.74 5.94 -7.96
N ARG A 71 25.74 6.57 -9.15
CA ARG A 71 24.54 7.12 -9.80
C ARG A 71 23.39 6.10 -9.89
N PHE A 72 23.69 4.83 -10.20
CA PHE A 72 22.67 3.76 -10.23
C PHE A 72 22.22 3.22 -8.86
N SER A 73 23.07 3.29 -7.84
CA SER A 73 22.67 2.95 -6.46
C SER A 73 21.67 3.97 -5.90
N TRP A 74 21.88 5.26 -6.21
CA TRP A 74 21.11 6.37 -5.66
C TRP A 74 19.73 6.52 -6.35
N THR A 75 19.64 6.27 -7.65
CA THR A 75 18.40 6.43 -8.44
C THR A 75 17.42 5.24 -8.37
N SER A 76 17.83 4.05 -7.90
CA SER A 76 17.03 2.83 -8.04
C SER A 76 16.15 2.47 -6.83
N HIS A 77 14.88 2.87 -6.87
CA HIS A 77 13.85 2.32 -5.97
C HIS A 77 13.62 0.79 -6.17
N THR A 78 13.98 0.25 -7.33
CA THR A 78 13.77 -1.14 -7.75
C THR A 78 15.07 -1.88 -8.10
N GLY A 79 15.89 -2.17 -7.08
CA GLY A 79 17.17 -2.90 -7.17
C GLY A 79 17.12 -4.37 -7.63
N ILE A 80 16.52 -4.63 -8.78
CA ILE A 80 16.70 -5.81 -9.65
C ILE A 80 17.05 -5.36 -11.07
N GLN A 81 16.65 -4.14 -11.49
CA GLN A 81 17.02 -3.59 -12.80
C GLN A 81 18.48 -3.08 -12.85
N SER A 82 19.04 -2.58 -11.75
CA SER A 82 20.38 -1.95 -11.74
C SER A 82 21.50 -2.83 -12.32
N LEU A 83 21.52 -4.13 -12.02
CA LEU A 83 22.56 -5.06 -12.53
C LEU A 83 22.44 -5.33 -14.04
N ALA A 84 21.21 -5.46 -14.57
CA ALA A 84 20.99 -5.70 -15.98
C ALA A 84 21.31 -4.45 -16.83
N TRP A 85 20.94 -3.26 -16.33
CA TRP A 85 21.19 -2.00 -17.02
C TRP A 85 22.65 -1.53 -16.89
N ALA A 86 23.33 -1.79 -15.77
CA ALA A 86 24.77 -1.58 -15.66
C ALA A 86 25.55 -2.45 -16.66
N GLY A 87 25.18 -3.72 -16.82
CA GLY A 87 25.75 -4.60 -17.85
C GLY A 87 25.48 -4.14 -19.29
N LEU A 88 24.34 -3.46 -19.52
CA LEU A 88 24.02 -2.85 -20.81
C LEU A 88 24.87 -1.58 -21.07
N ALA A 89 24.95 -0.69 -20.09
CA ALA A 89 25.73 0.55 -20.15
C ALA A 89 27.24 0.27 -20.29
N MET A 90 27.78 -0.75 -19.62
CA MET A 90 29.17 -1.17 -19.78
C MET A 90 29.45 -1.80 -21.16
N LYS A 91 28.48 -2.48 -21.77
CA LYS A 91 28.56 -2.90 -23.18
C LYS A 91 28.55 -1.69 -24.12
N GLN A 92 27.75 -0.67 -23.82
CA GLN A 92 27.65 0.56 -24.60
C GLN A 92 28.95 1.37 -24.51
N ALA A 93 29.56 1.49 -23.33
CA ALA A 93 30.89 2.09 -23.13
C ALA A 93 32.00 1.35 -23.89
N ARG A 94 31.96 0.01 -23.96
CA ARG A 94 32.85 -0.75 -24.86
C ARG A 94 32.61 -0.42 -26.33
N TYR A 95 31.34 -0.25 -26.75
CA TYR A 95 30.99 0.08 -28.13
C TYR A 95 31.54 1.45 -28.55
N HIS A 96 31.42 2.46 -27.69
CA HIS A 96 31.98 3.81 -27.92
C HIS A 96 33.52 3.85 -27.91
N ARG A 97 34.20 2.83 -27.37
CA ARG A 97 35.68 2.71 -27.42
C ARG A 97 36.22 2.24 -28.78
N PHE A 98 35.35 1.76 -29.68
CA PHE A 98 35.76 1.13 -30.95
C PHE A 98 35.12 1.76 -32.22
N SER A 99 34.31 2.81 -32.09
CA SER A 99 33.78 3.53 -33.26
C SER A 99 33.44 4.98 -32.93
N PRO A 100 34.15 5.98 -33.51
CA PRO A 100 33.73 7.38 -33.41
C PRO A 100 32.52 7.63 -34.32
N LEU A 101 31.49 8.26 -33.79
CA LEU A 101 30.39 8.83 -34.58
C LEU A 101 30.64 10.33 -34.78
N PRO A 102 30.32 10.91 -35.95
CA PRO A 102 30.58 12.31 -36.25
C PRO A 102 29.67 13.25 -35.45
N GLU A 103 30.16 14.45 -35.18
CA GLU A 103 29.41 15.52 -34.52
C GLU A 103 28.18 15.92 -35.36
N VAL A 104 27.01 15.98 -34.70
CA VAL A 104 25.79 16.52 -35.31
C VAL A 104 25.77 18.03 -35.09
N GLN A 105 26.05 18.79 -36.14
CA GLN A 105 25.85 20.23 -36.16
C GLN A 105 24.35 20.56 -36.03
N CYS A 106 24.02 21.54 -35.19
CA CYS A 106 22.64 22.02 -35.03
C CYS A 106 22.15 22.68 -36.32
N ALA A 107 21.05 22.16 -36.88
CA ALA A 107 20.41 22.75 -38.06
C ALA A 107 19.55 23.98 -37.70
N ALA A 108 19.57 24.98 -38.58
CA ALA A 108 18.81 26.22 -38.48
C ALA A 108 17.27 26.01 -38.61
N PRO A 109 16.45 26.96 -38.14
CA PRO A 109 14.99 26.87 -38.25
C PRO A 109 14.51 26.93 -39.71
N LEU A 110 13.47 26.15 -40.03
CA LEU A 110 12.82 26.12 -41.34
C LEU A 110 11.73 27.21 -41.46
N PRO A 111 11.47 27.72 -42.67
CA PRO A 111 10.52 28.81 -42.91
C PRO A 111 9.05 28.35 -42.89
N ASP A 112 8.15 29.30 -42.66
CA ASP A 112 6.70 29.11 -42.66
C ASP A 112 6.13 28.64 -44.01
N GLY A 113 5.08 27.81 -43.96
CA GLY A 113 4.19 27.52 -45.09
C GLY A 113 4.31 26.13 -45.70
N ALA A 114 3.78 25.10 -45.03
CA ALA A 114 3.46 23.80 -45.64
C ALA A 114 2.18 23.18 -45.04
N PRO A 115 1.30 22.56 -45.85
CA PRO A 115 -0.06 22.21 -45.42
C PRO A 115 -0.12 20.98 -44.49
N ALA A 116 -1.08 21.01 -43.57
CA ALA A 116 -1.27 20.00 -42.52
C ALA A 116 -1.51 18.58 -43.09
N LYS A 117 -0.50 17.71 -42.95
CA LYS A 117 -0.65 16.27 -43.21
C LYS A 117 -1.33 15.60 -42.02
N ARG A 118 -2.45 14.92 -42.27
CA ARG A 118 -3.19 14.10 -41.29
C ARG A 118 -2.23 13.22 -40.48
N LEU A 119 -2.31 13.30 -39.15
CA LEU A 119 -1.61 12.36 -38.27
C LEU A 119 -2.03 10.92 -38.62
N ARG A 120 -1.07 10.10 -39.05
CA ARG A 120 -1.26 8.65 -39.07
C ARG A 120 -1.34 8.19 -37.62
N SER A 121 -2.45 7.57 -37.24
CA SER A 121 -2.58 6.92 -35.94
C SER A 121 -1.49 5.87 -35.77
N SER A 122 -0.57 6.11 -34.83
CA SER A 122 0.39 5.09 -34.44
C SER A 122 -0.37 3.94 -33.79
N ARG A 123 -0.16 2.71 -34.26
CA ARG A 123 -0.80 1.52 -33.67
C ARG A 123 -0.21 1.29 -32.28
N VAL A 124 -0.91 1.78 -31.25
CA VAL A 124 -0.58 1.49 -29.84
C VAL A 124 -0.62 -0.03 -29.65
N ALA A 125 0.52 -0.62 -29.29
CA ALA A 125 0.65 -2.07 -29.17
C ALA A 125 -0.23 -2.62 -28.04
N THR A 126 -1.13 -3.54 -28.36
CA THR A 126 -2.24 -3.97 -27.49
C THR A 126 -1.83 -4.92 -26.35
N GLY A 127 -1.29 -4.34 -25.27
CA GLY A 127 -1.63 -4.70 -23.87
C GLY A 127 -1.12 -6.01 -23.27
N TRP A 128 -1.03 -7.13 -24.01
CA TRP A 128 -0.79 -8.46 -23.45
C TRP A 128 0.58 -9.04 -23.86
N ARG A 129 1.68 -8.34 -23.53
CA ARG A 129 3.02 -8.93 -23.70
C ARG A 129 3.28 -9.96 -22.60
N ALA A 130 3.41 -11.22 -22.98
CA ALA A 130 4.03 -12.24 -22.14
C ALA A 130 5.45 -11.77 -21.81
N GLY A 131 5.67 -11.30 -20.57
CA GLY A 131 6.96 -10.76 -20.16
C GLY A 131 8.08 -11.78 -20.43
N GLU A 132 9.14 -11.31 -21.11
CA GLU A 132 10.32 -12.08 -21.51
C GLU A 132 11.05 -12.64 -20.28
N GLY A 133 10.58 -13.79 -19.82
CA GLY A 133 11.30 -14.63 -18.88
C GLY A 133 12.39 -15.36 -19.63
N ALA A 134 13.63 -15.29 -19.15
CA ALA A 134 14.76 -16.03 -19.70
C ALA A 134 14.40 -17.51 -19.91
N LYS A 135 14.74 -18.02 -21.11
CA LYS A 135 14.72 -19.43 -21.58
C LYS A 135 13.73 -20.34 -20.84
N ASP A 136 12.62 -20.69 -21.51
CA ASP A 136 11.63 -21.67 -21.05
C ASP A 136 12.23 -23.09 -20.93
N ALA A 137 13.02 -23.32 -19.89
CA ALA A 137 13.56 -24.61 -19.51
C ALA A 137 12.74 -25.22 -18.38
N GLY A 138 11.94 -26.25 -18.71
CA GLY A 138 11.77 -27.48 -17.93
C GLY A 138 11.45 -27.44 -16.42
N PHE A 139 11.01 -26.33 -15.82
CA PHE A 139 10.51 -26.38 -14.44
C PHE A 139 9.14 -27.07 -14.40
N GLY A 140 9.16 -28.34 -14.02
CA GLY A 140 7.96 -29.14 -13.78
C GLY A 140 7.00 -28.45 -12.81
N TYR A 141 5.71 -28.62 -13.07
CA TYR A 141 4.66 -28.18 -12.17
C TYR A 141 4.75 -28.95 -10.83
N CYS A 142 4.38 -28.27 -9.74
CA CYS A 142 4.37 -28.82 -8.40
C CYS A 142 3.27 -28.09 -7.61
N ASP A 143 2.41 -28.84 -6.92
CA ASP A 143 1.29 -28.29 -6.17
C ASP A 143 1.72 -27.29 -5.07
N GLU A 144 2.94 -27.43 -4.55
CA GLU A 144 3.53 -26.57 -3.52
C GLU A 144 4.40 -25.42 -4.07
N GLN A 145 4.15 -24.96 -5.31
CA GLN A 145 4.99 -23.96 -5.97
C GLN A 145 5.16 -22.67 -5.16
N ARG A 146 4.10 -22.17 -4.50
CA ARG A 146 4.22 -20.98 -3.66
C ARG A 146 5.00 -21.27 -2.39
N GLN A 147 4.74 -22.37 -1.70
CA GLN A 147 5.50 -22.80 -0.52
C GLN A 147 7.00 -22.88 -0.82
N ALA A 148 7.39 -23.55 -1.91
CA ALA A 148 8.79 -23.65 -2.34
C ALA A 148 9.40 -22.28 -2.68
N THR A 149 8.61 -21.38 -3.30
CA THR A 149 9.04 -20.01 -3.62
C THR A 149 9.24 -19.16 -2.37
N GLU A 150 8.30 -19.20 -1.42
CA GLU A 150 8.40 -18.46 -0.15
C GLU A 150 9.55 -18.96 0.73
N ALA A 151 9.81 -20.27 0.75
CA ALA A 151 10.95 -20.87 1.44
C ALA A 151 12.28 -20.42 0.83
N ARG A 152 12.42 -20.48 -0.51
CA ARG A 152 13.61 -20.03 -1.24
C ARG A 152 13.88 -18.54 -1.04
N ASP A 153 12.85 -17.69 -1.14
CA ASP A 153 12.98 -16.26 -0.87
C ASP A 153 13.34 -16.01 0.60
N ARG A 154 12.75 -16.73 1.57
CA ARG A 154 13.10 -16.62 2.99
C ARG A 154 14.57 -16.97 3.23
N ALA A 155 15.06 -18.09 2.69
CA ALA A 155 16.46 -18.51 2.80
C ALA A 155 17.41 -17.44 2.22
N ARG A 156 17.10 -16.90 1.03
CA ARG A 156 17.87 -15.79 0.42
C ARG A 156 18.00 -14.57 1.35
N TRP A 157 16.90 -14.12 1.95
CA TRP A 157 16.94 -12.96 2.85
C TRP A 157 17.56 -13.25 4.21
N ILE A 158 17.53 -14.51 4.68
CA ILE A 158 18.33 -14.95 5.84
C ILE A 158 19.83 -14.90 5.51
N GLY A 159 20.24 -15.31 4.29
CA GLY A 159 21.62 -15.17 3.82
C GLY A 159 22.10 -13.71 3.82
N GLY A 160 21.28 -12.79 3.27
CA GLY A 160 21.58 -11.35 3.32
C GLY A 160 21.67 -10.78 4.75
N LEU A 161 20.81 -11.24 5.66
CA LEU A 161 20.84 -10.87 7.07
C LEU A 161 22.10 -11.39 7.78
N SER A 162 22.49 -12.64 7.51
CA SER A 162 23.73 -13.25 8.02
C SER A 162 24.96 -12.45 7.60
N LYS A 163 25.04 -12.01 6.33
CA LYS A 163 26.14 -11.16 5.84
C LYS A 163 26.23 -9.85 6.63
N LEU A 164 25.11 -9.14 6.81
CA LEU A 164 25.07 -7.87 7.58
C LEU A 164 25.48 -8.07 9.05
N ILE A 165 25.04 -9.15 9.69
CA ILE A 165 25.38 -9.49 11.08
C ILE A 165 26.88 -9.78 11.25
N ARG A 166 27.49 -10.49 10.30
CA ARG A 166 28.95 -10.72 10.28
C ARG A 166 29.75 -9.45 10.01
N GLN A 167 29.33 -8.64 9.03
CA GLN A 167 30.01 -7.38 8.69
C GLN A 167 30.03 -6.41 9.87
N ALA A 168 28.95 -6.34 10.63
CA ALA A 168 28.85 -5.52 11.85
C ALA A 168 29.42 -6.19 13.11
N SER A 169 30.00 -7.39 13.02
CA SER A 169 30.57 -8.15 14.15
C SER A 169 29.64 -8.33 15.36
N LEU A 170 28.34 -8.50 15.12
CA LEU A 170 27.33 -8.59 16.19
C LEU A 170 27.40 -9.96 16.91
N PRO A 171 27.00 -10.07 18.19
CA PRO A 171 27.11 -11.30 18.99
C PRO A 171 26.64 -12.59 18.29
N ALA A 172 25.50 -12.55 17.58
CA ALA A 172 24.97 -13.70 16.85
C ALA A 172 25.91 -14.24 15.75
N ALA A 173 26.90 -13.45 15.29
CA ALA A 173 27.88 -13.88 14.28
C ALA A 173 28.73 -15.07 14.76
N ILE A 174 28.97 -15.18 16.07
CA ILE A 174 29.74 -16.28 16.69
C ILE A 174 29.05 -17.62 16.41
N GLY A 175 27.73 -17.70 16.62
CA GLY A 175 26.94 -18.91 16.40
C GLY A 175 26.80 -19.32 14.92
N LEU A 176 27.21 -18.47 13.98
CA LEU A 176 27.17 -18.76 12.53
C LEU A 176 28.43 -19.50 12.05
N ALA A 177 29.33 -19.92 12.95
CA ALA A 177 30.47 -20.79 12.64
C ALA A 177 30.31 -22.18 13.31
N GLY A 178 30.97 -23.20 12.75
CA GLY A 178 30.97 -24.56 13.29
C GLY A 178 29.65 -25.33 13.13
N ALA A 179 29.53 -26.46 13.85
CA ALA A 179 28.47 -27.46 13.67
C ALA A 179 27.03 -26.95 13.98
N GLY A 180 26.89 -25.80 14.66
CA GLY A 180 25.59 -25.17 14.96
C GLY A 180 25.08 -24.19 13.90
N ALA A 181 25.89 -23.86 12.88
CA ALA A 181 25.68 -22.71 12.00
C ALA A 181 24.33 -22.69 11.28
N GLU A 182 23.81 -23.84 10.83
CA GLU A 182 22.52 -23.90 10.13
C GLU A 182 21.35 -23.49 11.06
N ARG A 183 21.29 -24.05 12.28
CA ARG A 183 20.26 -23.70 13.27
C ARG A 183 20.39 -22.25 13.71
N ALA A 184 21.61 -21.74 13.90
CA ALA A 184 21.83 -20.33 14.19
C ALA A 184 21.34 -19.42 13.06
N MET A 185 21.65 -19.76 11.81
CA MET A 185 21.20 -19.04 10.61
C MET A 185 19.67 -19.00 10.50
N GLN A 186 18.98 -20.09 10.80
CA GLN A 186 17.51 -20.12 10.85
C GLN A 186 16.92 -19.20 11.94
N ARG A 187 17.56 -19.11 13.12
CA ARG A 187 17.13 -18.25 14.26
C ARG A 187 17.17 -16.76 13.92
N LEU A 188 18.17 -16.30 13.16
CA LEU A 188 18.25 -14.91 12.66
C LEU A 188 16.94 -14.44 12.03
N GLY A 189 16.24 -15.36 11.35
CA GLY A 189 14.99 -15.06 10.68
C GLY A 189 13.79 -14.79 11.61
N LYS A 190 13.90 -15.01 12.93
CA LYS A 190 12.90 -14.75 14.01
C LYS A 190 11.42 -14.98 13.60
N GLY A 191 11.13 -16.09 12.91
CA GLY A 191 9.80 -16.42 12.37
C GLY A 191 9.21 -15.43 11.35
N ARG A 192 9.98 -14.45 10.85
CA ARG A 192 9.49 -13.39 9.95
C ARG A 192 9.38 -13.88 8.50
N ARG A 193 8.26 -13.59 7.85
CA ARG A 193 8.05 -13.84 6.41
C ARG A 193 9.14 -13.22 5.53
N ALA A 194 9.43 -13.83 4.38
CA ALA A 194 10.47 -13.39 3.44
C ALA A 194 10.40 -11.90 3.08
N SER A 195 9.21 -11.35 2.84
CA SER A 195 9.02 -9.92 2.51
C SER A 195 9.27 -8.96 3.67
N THR A 196 9.20 -9.43 4.92
CA THR A 196 9.59 -8.64 6.10
C THR A 196 11.11 -8.66 6.28
N LEU A 197 11.75 -9.82 6.10
CA LEU A 197 13.22 -9.91 6.06
C LEU A 197 13.79 -9.04 4.93
N ARG A 198 13.25 -9.14 3.71
CA ARG A 198 13.61 -8.29 2.57
C ARG A 198 13.57 -6.81 2.90
N LYS A 199 12.53 -6.37 3.64
CA LYS A 199 12.41 -4.97 4.06
C LYS A 199 13.59 -4.60 4.95
N HIS A 200 13.78 -5.31 6.06
CA HIS A 200 14.81 -4.96 7.03
C HIS A 200 16.23 -5.08 6.47
N VAL A 201 16.53 -6.14 5.71
CA VAL A 201 17.81 -6.31 5.03
C VAL A 201 18.07 -5.15 4.06
N ARG A 202 17.14 -4.83 3.14
CA ARG A 202 17.37 -3.73 2.16
C ARG A 202 17.40 -2.35 2.81
N THR A 203 16.63 -2.11 3.88
CA THR A 203 16.71 -0.85 4.63
C THR A 203 18.04 -0.76 5.38
N TRP A 204 18.47 -1.83 6.03
CA TRP A 204 19.72 -1.85 6.80
C TRP A 204 20.97 -1.83 5.92
N SER A 205 20.98 -2.48 4.76
CA SER A 205 22.09 -2.38 3.80
C SER A 205 22.38 -0.92 3.43
N ARG A 206 21.35 -0.10 3.23
CA ARG A 206 21.52 1.35 2.93
C ARG A 206 22.07 2.14 4.11
N VAL A 207 21.63 1.82 5.34
CA VAL A 207 22.19 2.41 6.56
C VAL A 207 23.66 2.03 6.69
N HIS A 208 23.98 0.75 6.57
CA HIS A 208 25.34 0.22 6.68
C HIS A 208 26.28 0.77 5.60
N GLU A 209 25.86 0.80 4.33
CA GLU A 209 26.63 1.38 3.22
C GLU A 209 26.93 2.87 3.46
N TRP A 210 25.94 3.65 3.93
CA TRP A 210 26.14 5.07 4.22
C TRP A 210 27.01 5.29 5.46
N VAL A 211 26.77 4.58 6.57
CA VAL A 211 27.57 4.71 7.81
C VAL A 211 29.02 4.29 7.58
N LEU A 212 29.26 3.23 6.80
CA LEU A 212 30.60 2.80 6.42
C LEU A 212 31.29 3.83 5.53
N GLY A 213 30.58 4.44 4.58
CA GLY A 213 31.12 5.48 3.71
C GLY A 213 31.40 6.81 4.41
N ALA A 214 30.52 7.24 5.32
CA ALA A 214 30.60 8.53 6.01
C ALA A 214 31.52 8.51 7.26
N PHE A 215 31.54 7.40 8.00
CA PHE A 215 32.23 7.30 9.29
C PHE A 215 33.25 6.15 9.38
N GLY A 216 33.39 5.31 8.34
CA GLY A 216 34.33 4.19 8.34
C GLY A 216 33.98 3.04 9.28
N VAL A 217 32.79 3.05 9.91
CA VAL A 217 32.38 2.02 10.89
C VAL A 217 31.32 1.06 10.33
N ALA A 218 31.43 -0.22 10.67
CA ALA A 218 30.49 -1.24 10.20
C ALA A 218 29.16 -1.27 11.01
N TRP A 219 29.19 -0.80 12.26
CA TRP A 219 28.03 -0.64 13.14
C TRP A 219 27.99 0.81 13.65
N PRO A 220 26.84 1.52 13.56
CA PRO A 220 26.76 2.93 13.95
C PRO A 220 26.80 3.11 15.48
N SER A 221 27.13 4.32 15.92
CA SER A 221 26.74 4.83 17.25
C SER A 221 25.34 5.46 17.18
N ALA A 222 24.78 5.89 18.31
CA ALA A 222 23.54 6.69 18.31
C ALA A 222 23.68 7.98 17.49
N ALA A 223 24.82 8.68 17.60
CA ALA A 223 25.10 9.88 16.81
C ALA A 223 25.21 9.57 15.30
N HIS A 224 25.90 8.49 14.91
CA HIS A 224 25.99 8.11 13.48
C HIS A 224 24.62 7.74 12.89
N PHE A 225 23.73 7.14 13.69
CA PHE A 225 22.38 6.81 13.23
C PHE A 225 21.46 8.05 13.16
N VAL A 226 21.59 9.01 14.09
CA VAL A 226 20.92 10.31 14.01
C VAL A 226 21.36 11.06 12.75
N ALA A 227 22.67 11.18 12.51
CA ALA A 227 23.21 11.82 11.31
C ALA A 227 22.72 11.16 10.00
N TYR A 228 22.56 9.83 9.98
CA TYR A 228 21.92 9.14 8.85
C TYR A 228 20.45 9.57 8.67
N LEU A 229 19.67 9.69 9.74
CA LEU A 229 18.26 10.07 9.67
C LEU A 229 18.09 11.51 9.18
N GLU A 230 18.93 12.42 9.67
CA GLU A 230 18.98 13.84 9.25
C GLU A 230 19.39 13.98 7.78
N ALA A 231 20.49 13.34 7.36
CA ALA A 231 20.89 13.29 5.96
C ALA A 231 19.79 12.67 5.07
N ARG A 232 19.09 11.65 5.58
CA ARG A 232 17.94 11.05 4.87
C ARG A 232 16.72 11.97 4.77
N ALA A 233 16.56 12.96 5.64
CA ALA A 233 15.45 13.91 5.66
C ALA A 233 15.73 15.20 4.88
N ALA A 234 17.02 15.57 4.74
CA ALA A 234 17.45 16.65 3.85
C ALA A 234 17.19 16.33 2.35
N GLU A 235 17.26 15.04 1.98
CA GLU A 235 16.81 14.54 0.67
C GLU A 235 15.27 14.42 0.56
N PRO A 236 14.69 14.30 -0.65
CA PRO A 236 13.29 13.94 -0.86
C PRO A 236 12.86 12.66 -0.10
N CYS A 237 12.23 12.86 1.07
CA CYS A 237 11.97 11.81 2.04
C CYS A 237 10.50 11.76 2.45
N GLY A 238 9.86 10.59 2.31
CA GLY A 238 8.50 10.42 2.81
C GLY A 238 8.50 10.24 4.32
N ARG A 239 7.63 10.96 5.05
CA ARG A 239 7.45 10.93 6.52
C ARG A 239 7.56 9.56 7.21
N SER A 240 7.18 8.46 6.54
CA SER A 240 7.27 7.10 7.11
C SER A 240 8.67 6.45 7.05
N VAL A 241 9.64 7.04 6.35
CA VAL A 241 10.99 6.49 6.12
C VAL A 241 11.84 6.46 7.39
N PRO A 242 11.99 7.55 8.18
CA PRO A 242 12.79 7.53 9.41
C PRO A 242 12.31 6.45 10.41
N GLY A 243 11.01 6.41 10.68
CA GLY A 243 10.39 5.36 11.51
C GLY A 243 10.48 3.94 10.91
N SER A 244 10.74 3.80 9.61
CA SER A 244 11.03 2.51 8.96
C SER A 244 12.49 2.10 9.12
N CYS A 245 13.42 3.05 9.22
CA CYS A 245 14.82 2.83 9.56
C CYS A 245 14.95 2.37 11.02
N LEU A 246 14.32 3.06 11.99
CA LEU A 246 14.30 2.61 13.40
C LEU A 246 13.78 1.18 13.54
N LYS A 247 12.64 0.85 12.90
CA LYS A 247 12.07 -0.50 12.93
C LYS A 247 12.98 -1.56 12.30
N SER A 248 13.96 -1.15 11.50
CA SER A 248 14.98 -2.04 10.95
C SER A 248 16.19 -2.16 11.87
N LEU A 249 16.66 -1.05 12.47
CA LEU A 249 17.63 -1.08 13.57
C LEU A 249 17.19 -2.05 14.68
N MET A 250 16.00 -1.85 15.24
CA MET A 250 15.40 -2.74 16.27
C MET A 250 15.36 -4.22 15.86
N PHE A 251 15.13 -4.49 14.57
CA PHE A 251 15.11 -5.86 14.05
C PHE A 251 16.51 -6.45 13.96
N ILE A 252 17.50 -5.69 13.47
CA ILE A 252 18.89 -6.14 13.37
C ILE A 252 19.52 -6.30 14.74
N GLU A 253 19.31 -5.36 15.68
CA GLU A 253 19.71 -5.50 17.09
C GLU A 253 19.16 -6.79 17.72
N SER A 254 17.88 -7.09 17.47
CA SER A 254 17.22 -8.28 17.99
C SER A 254 17.63 -9.58 17.26
N ALA A 255 18.08 -9.51 16.00
CA ALA A 255 18.57 -10.67 15.24
C ALA A 255 20.08 -10.91 15.42
N GLY A 256 20.84 -9.86 15.72
CA GLY A 256 22.25 -9.88 16.09
C GLY A 256 22.50 -10.21 17.57
N GLU A 257 21.43 -10.39 18.36
CA GLU A 257 21.46 -10.80 19.77
C GLU A 257 22.19 -9.79 20.69
N LEU A 258 22.07 -8.50 20.40
CA LEU A 258 22.64 -7.44 21.25
C LEU A 258 21.97 -7.38 22.64
N HIS A 259 22.78 -7.12 23.66
CA HIS A 259 22.31 -6.91 25.03
C HIS A 259 21.45 -5.64 25.14
N ALA A 260 20.71 -5.46 26.23
CA ALA A 260 19.81 -4.32 26.40
C ALA A 260 20.56 -2.96 26.46
N SER A 261 21.75 -2.95 27.06
CA SER A 261 22.67 -1.79 27.14
C SER A 261 23.12 -1.30 25.76
N ASP A 262 23.27 -2.21 24.80
CA ASP A 262 23.99 -1.94 23.54
C ASP A 262 23.02 -1.51 22.41
N LYS A 263 21.73 -1.35 22.74
CA LYS A 263 20.66 -1.04 21.78
C LYS A 263 20.54 0.46 21.55
N ILE A 264 21.07 0.88 20.40
CA ILE A 264 20.95 2.22 19.85
C ILE A 264 19.49 2.64 19.66
N SER A 265 18.58 1.70 19.35
CA SER A 265 17.16 2.00 19.15
C SER A 265 16.41 2.46 20.40
N ALA A 266 17.00 2.31 21.58
CA ALA A 266 16.48 2.82 22.85
C ALA A 266 17.08 4.19 23.24
N HIS A 267 18.11 4.67 22.53
CA HIS A 267 18.83 5.90 22.90
C HIS A 267 17.94 7.15 22.74
N PRO A 268 17.87 8.06 23.75
CA PRO A 268 16.99 9.23 23.71
C PRO A 268 17.18 10.10 22.46
N ALA A 269 18.43 10.42 22.08
CA ALA A 269 18.71 11.22 20.88
C ALA A 269 18.09 10.63 19.59
N VAL A 270 18.04 9.30 19.45
CA VAL A 270 17.40 8.64 18.29
C VAL A 270 15.88 8.78 18.34
N ARG A 271 15.27 8.80 19.53
CA ARG A 271 13.82 8.98 19.71
C ARG A 271 13.41 10.42 19.43
N ASN A 272 14.07 11.38 20.06
CA ASN A 272 13.77 12.80 19.89
C ASN A 272 13.96 13.23 18.42
N CYS A 273 15.07 12.84 17.78
CA CYS A 273 15.30 13.06 16.34
C CYS A 273 14.15 12.53 15.47
N LEU A 274 13.60 11.34 15.78
CA LEU A 274 12.48 10.77 15.03
C LEU A 274 11.15 11.50 15.24
N GLU A 275 10.96 12.15 16.38
CA GLU A 275 9.78 12.96 16.67
C GLU A 275 9.86 14.29 15.91
N GLU A 276 10.98 15.00 15.99
CA GLU A 276 11.27 16.22 15.20
C GLU A 276 11.12 15.97 13.69
N LEU A 277 11.82 14.96 13.15
CA LEU A 277 11.70 14.59 11.73
C LEU A 277 10.28 14.15 11.34
N SER A 278 9.46 13.69 12.29
CA SER A 278 8.05 13.34 12.01
C SER A 278 7.12 14.54 11.94
N VAL A 279 7.52 15.69 12.48
CA VAL A 279 6.87 17.00 12.36
C VAL A 279 7.36 17.69 11.08
N GLU A 280 8.68 17.84 10.92
CA GLU A 280 9.30 18.48 9.75
C GLU A 280 8.86 17.86 8.41
N LEU A 281 8.87 16.52 8.32
CA LEU A 281 8.42 15.80 7.11
C LEU A 281 6.89 15.72 6.98
N ALA A 282 6.11 16.16 7.97
CA ALA A 282 4.67 16.34 7.84
C ALA A 282 4.36 17.68 7.18
N ASP A 283 5.00 18.75 7.63
CA ASP A 283 4.86 20.11 7.10
C ASP A 283 5.28 20.18 5.62
N LYS A 284 6.48 19.65 5.31
CA LYS A 284 6.98 19.52 3.92
C LYS A 284 6.13 18.64 3.00
N ASN A 285 5.15 17.88 3.51
CA ASN A 285 4.30 16.99 2.73
C ASN A 285 2.85 16.95 3.27
N LEU A 286 2.13 18.08 3.14
CA LEU A 286 0.68 18.15 3.34
C LEU A 286 -0.13 17.23 2.38
N ARG A 287 0.51 16.61 1.38
CA ARG A 287 -0.10 15.60 0.52
C ARG A 287 -0.65 14.44 1.36
N GLY A 288 -1.97 14.35 1.43
CA GLY A 288 -2.70 13.33 2.18
C GLY A 288 -2.27 11.89 1.84
N LYS A 289 -2.55 10.95 2.75
CA LYS A 289 -2.20 9.53 2.59
C LYS A 289 -2.73 9.01 1.25
N LYS A 290 -1.83 8.61 0.33
CA LYS A 290 -2.22 7.96 -0.94
C LYS A 290 -3.03 6.69 -0.67
N GLN A 291 -4.34 6.79 -0.85
CA GLN A 291 -5.27 5.66 -0.83
C GLN A 291 -5.43 5.11 -2.26
N ALA A 292 -5.84 3.85 -2.39
CA ALA A 292 -6.16 3.29 -3.70
C ALA A 292 -7.52 3.81 -4.17
N CYS A 293 -7.62 4.27 -5.42
CA CYS A 293 -8.88 4.69 -6.02
C CYS A 293 -9.90 3.55 -6.00
N GLN A 294 -11.17 3.89 -5.72
CA GLN A 294 -12.29 2.96 -5.84
C GLN A 294 -12.52 2.66 -7.33
N LEU A 295 -12.92 1.43 -7.66
CA LEU A 295 -13.43 1.10 -9.00
C LEU A 295 -14.78 1.76 -9.18
N LEU A 296 -15.01 2.29 -10.37
CA LEU A 296 -16.30 2.81 -10.78
C LEU A 296 -17.24 1.64 -11.11
N VAL A 297 -18.52 1.85 -10.84
CA VAL A 297 -19.63 0.95 -11.11
C VAL A 297 -19.68 0.59 -12.61
N SER A 298 -19.43 1.55 -13.51
CA SER A 298 -19.24 1.33 -14.95
C SER A 298 -18.15 0.29 -15.29
N GLN A 299 -17.00 0.32 -14.60
CA GLN A 299 -15.90 -0.65 -14.79
C GLN A 299 -16.32 -2.05 -14.34
N VAL A 300 -17.06 -2.16 -13.24
CA VAL A 300 -17.56 -3.44 -12.70
C VAL A 300 -18.57 -4.06 -13.66
N CYS A 301 -19.50 -3.28 -14.19
CA CYS A 301 -20.46 -3.75 -15.19
C CYS A 301 -19.81 -4.14 -16.51
N ALA A 302 -18.77 -3.44 -16.95
CA ALA A 302 -18.01 -3.84 -18.13
C ALA A 302 -17.21 -5.13 -17.90
N MET A 303 -16.70 -5.38 -16.68
CA MET A 303 -16.10 -6.67 -16.32
C MET A 303 -17.14 -7.80 -16.31
N GLU A 304 -18.34 -7.59 -15.75
CA GLU A 304 -19.41 -8.61 -15.75
C GLU A 304 -19.81 -9.01 -17.18
N ARG A 305 -20.04 -8.03 -18.07
CA ARG A 305 -20.30 -8.28 -19.50
C ARG A 305 -19.16 -9.02 -20.19
N LEU A 306 -17.90 -8.65 -19.89
CA LEU A 306 -16.72 -9.30 -20.48
C LEU A 306 -16.55 -10.76 -20.02
N VAL A 307 -17.01 -11.13 -18.82
CA VAL A 307 -16.99 -12.55 -18.40
C VAL A 307 -17.92 -13.40 -19.26
N VAL A 308 -19.13 -12.91 -19.53
CA VAL A 308 -20.15 -13.66 -20.30
C VAL A 308 -19.96 -13.57 -21.82
N LEU A 309 -19.14 -12.64 -22.32
CA LEU A 309 -18.90 -12.46 -23.76
C LEU A 309 -18.08 -13.62 -24.39
N ASP A 310 -18.75 -14.52 -25.11
CA ASP A 310 -18.11 -15.69 -25.71
C ASP A 310 -17.07 -15.38 -26.79
N ALA A 311 -17.17 -14.23 -27.46
CA ALA A 311 -16.19 -13.78 -28.45
C ALA A 311 -14.85 -13.30 -27.84
N ALA A 312 -14.74 -13.15 -26.51
CA ALA A 312 -13.50 -12.70 -25.85
C ALA A 312 -12.56 -13.88 -25.52
N PRO A 313 -11.21 -13.69 -25.57
CA PRO A 313 -10.26 -14.74 -25.22
C PRO A 313 -10.46 -15.28 -23.81
N LEU A 314 -10.39 -16.60 -23.63
CA LEU A 314 -10.73 -17.31 -22.39
C LEU A 314 -10.01 -16.75 -21.16
N PHE A 315 -8.70 -16.51 -21.25
CA PHE A 315 -7.96 -15.93 -20.12
C PHE A 315 -8.41 -14.50 -19.78
N VAL A 316 -8.80 -13.70 -20.77
CA VAL A 316 -9.25 -12.31 -20.54
C VAL A 316 -10.59 -12.31 -19.79
N ARG A 317 -11.53 -13.18 -20.19
CA ARG A 317 -12.80 -13.43 -19.48
C ARG A 317 -12.55 -13.91 -18.05
N ALA A 318 -11.68 -14.91 -17.90
CA ALA A 318 -11.31 -15.48 -16.61
C ALA A 318 -10.61 -14.48 -15.67
N PHE A 319 -9.79 -13.57 -16.21
CA PHE A 319 -9.13 -12.53 -15.42
C PHE A 319 -10.11 -11.42 -15.01
N ALA A 320 -11.07 -11.04 -15.86
CA ALA A 320 -12.19 -10.18 -15.46
C ALA A 320 -12.99 -10.79 -14.29
N TRP A 321 -13.31 -12.09 -14.40
CA TRP A 321 -13.97 -12.84 -13.32
C TRP A 321 -13.13 -12.87 -12.03
N PHE A 322 -11.83 -13.10 -12.12
CA PHE A 322 -10.90 -13.03 -10.97
C PHE A 322 -10.92 -11.65 -10.28
N LYS A 323 -11.00 -10.56 -11.05
CA LYS A 323 -11.10 -9.19 -10.51
C LYS A 323 -12.44 -8.97 -9.80
N LEU A 324 -13.54 -9.47 -10.34
CA LEU A 324 -14.86 -9.45 -9.70
C LEU A 324 -14.90 -10.29 -8.41
N VAL A 325 -14.29 -11.49 -8.40
CA VAL A 325 -14.12 -12.32 -7.19
C VAL A 325 -13.27 -11.59 -6.14
N LYS A 326 -12.21 -10.86 -6.53
CA LYS A 326 -11.45 -10.01 -5.62
C LYS A 326 -12.28 -8.87 -5.02
N LEU A 327 -13.10 -8.21 -5.84
CA LEU A 327 -14.00 -7.13 -5.44
C LEU A 327 -15.03 -7.61 -4.43
N TRP A 328 -15.94 -8.47 -4.86
CA TRP A 328 -17.04 -8.94 -4.02
C TRP A 328 -16.53 -9.71 -2.80
N GLY A 329 -15.48 -10.53 -2.96
CA GLY A 329 -14.82 -11.22 -1.86
C GLY A 329 -14.00 -10.31 -0.93
N CYS A 330 -13.83 -9.02 -1.24
CA CYS A 330 -13.01 -8.04 -0.52
C CYS A 330 -11.55 -8.50 -0.29
N LEU A 331 -10.99 -9.24 -1.25
CA LEU A 331 -9.70 -9.91 -1.16
C LEU A 331 -8.54 -8.93 -1.39
N ARG A 332 -7.45 -9.09 -0.65
CA ARG A 332 -6.15 -8.55 -1.06
C ARG A 332 -5.55 -9.45 -2.13
N TYR A 333 -4.67 -8.92 -2.97
CA TYR A 333 -3.86 -9.76 -3.86
C TYR A 333 -3.11 -10.88 -3.12
N SER A 334 -2.50 -10.58 -1.98
CA SER A 334 -1.82 -11.57 -1.13
C SER A 334 -2.74 -12.63 -0.52
N ASP A 335 -4.05 -12.37 -0.47
CA ASP A 335 -5.02 -13.37 -0.03
C ASP A 335 -5.25 -14.39 -1.18
N THR A 336 -5.20 -13.97 -2.45
CA THR A 336 -5.26 -14.85 -3.63
C THR A 336 -3.99 -15.66 -3.89
N GLU A 337 -2.81 -15.16 -3.47
CA GLU A 337 -1.59 -15.97 -3.39
C GLU A 337 -1.76 -17.10 -2.36
N GLY A 338 -2.54 -16.88 -1.30
CA GLY A 338 -2.80 -17.81 -0.19
C GLY A 338 -4.04 -18.69 -0.31
N MET A 339 -4.62 -18.80 -1.50
CA MET A 339 -5.90 -19.45 -1.78
C MET A 339 -5.70 -20.57 -2.80
N PRO A 340 -5.50 -21.84 -2.37
CA PRO A 340 -5.29 -22.96 -3.27
C PRO A 340 -6.53 -23.22 -4.14
N ALA A 341 -6.34 -23.62 -5.40
CA ALA A 341 -7.46 -23.78 -6.34
C ALA A 341 -8.51 -24.79 -5.84
N ARG A 342 -8.05 -25.96 -5.36
CA ARG A 342 -8.85 -27.02 -4.73
C ARG A 342 -9.78 -26.57 -3.58
N THR A 343 -9.52 -25.42 -2.94
CA THR A 343 -10.36 -24.93 -1.82
C THR A 343 -11.48 -24.00 -2.26
N VAL A 344 -11.48 -23.58 -3.52
CA VAL A 344 -12.50 -22.72 -4.09
C VAL A 344 -13.61 -23.59 -4.66
N GLN A 345 -14.86 -23.29 -4.28
CA GLN A 345 -16.03 -24.05 -4.68
C GLN A 345 -17.19 -23.11 -4.94
N LEU A 346 -17.85 -23.26 -6.10
CA LEU A 346 -19.17 -22.70 -6.34
C LEU A 346 -20.24 -23.60 -5.73
N GLN A 347 -21.13 -23.02 -4.94
CA GLN A 347 -22.22 -23.72 -4.24
C GLN A 347 -23.56 -22.99 -4.50
N ARG A 348 -24.69 -23.58 -4.09
CA ARG A 348 -26.04 -23.00 -4.30
C ARG A 348 -26.24 -21.55 -3.83
N ARG A 349 -25.42 -21.06 -2.88
CA ARG A 349 -25.47 -19.69 -2.33
C ARG A 349 -24.47 -18.72 -2.98
N GLY A 350 -23.59 -19.22 -3.86
CA GLY A 350 -22.43 -18.50 -4.36
C GLY A 350 -21.12 -19.23 -4.05
N LEU A 351 -20.00 -18.55 -4.25
CA LEU A 351 -18.66 -19.10 -4.17
C LEU A 351 -18.08 -19.00 -2.75
N SER A 352 -17.38 -20.05 -2.31
CA SER A 352 -16.65 -20.09 -1.04
C SER A 352 -15.22 -20.55 -1.26
N ALA A 353 -14.27 -19.98 -0.53
CA ALA A 353 -12.85 -20.31 -0.62
C ALA A 353 -12.19 -20.39 0.77
N ARG A 354 -11.28 -21.35 0.95
CA ARG A 354 -10.45 -21.49 2.17
C ARG A 354 -9.08 -20.86 1.95
N LEU A 355 -8.74 -19.88 2.77
CA LEU A 355 -7.45 -19.18 2.77
C LEU A 355 -6.52 -19.86 3.77
N GLU A 356 -5.71 -20.81 3.29
CA GLU A 356 -4.84 -21.66 4.13
C GLU A 356 -3.65 -20.89 4.72
N ARG A 357 -3.16 -19.84 4.04
CA ARG A 357 -2.04 -19.02 4.53
C ARG A 357 -2.18 -17.57 4.10
N THR A 358 -2.46 -16.66 5.02
CA THR A 358 -2.54 -15.21 4.75
C THR A 358 -1.49 -14.42 5.54
N LYS A 359 -1.50 -13.08 5.39
CA LYS A 359 -0.70 -12.19 6.24
C LYS A 359 -0.97 -12.42 7.73
N THR A 360 -2.22 -12.71 8.12
CA THR A 360 -2.68 -12.82 9.52
C THR A 360 -3.04 -14.23 9.98
N SER A 361 -3.16 -15.21 9.06
CA SER A 361 -3.43 -16.63 9.36
C SER A 361 -2.29 -17.57 8.91
N GLY A 362 -2.42 -18.88 9.15
CA GLY A 362 -1.42 -19.92 8.87
C GLY A 362 -0.72 -20.43 10.13
N ALA A 363 0.02 -21.54 9.99
CA ALA A 363 0.68 -22.28 11.07
C ALA A 363 1.41 -21.38 12.08
N GLY A 364 1.16 -21.61 13.37
CA GLY A 364 1.76 -20.84 14.46
C GLY A 364 1.13 -19.45 14.71
N LYS A 365 -0.07 -19.18 14.18
CA LYS A 365 -0.87 -17.96 14.48
C LYS A 365 -2.23 -18.32 15.08
N LYS A 366 -2.79 -17.41 15.88
CA LYS A 366 -4.06 -17.59 16.63
C LYS A 366 -5.28 -18.03 15.80
N ARG A 367 -5.32 -17.79 14.49
CA ARG A 367 -6.36 -18.27 13.57
C ARG A 367 -5.67 -18.89 12.36
N GLU A 368 -5.68 -20.22 12.27
CA GLU A 368 -4.91 -20.94 11.24
C GLU A 368 -5.53 -20.79 9.85
N VAL A 369 -6.87 -20.75 9.77
CA VAL A 369 -7.64 -20.70 8.53
C VAL A 369 -8.58 -19.48 8.50
N LEU A 370 -8.66 -18.80 7.36
CA LEU A 370 -9.69 -17.80 7.06
C LEU A 370 -10.56 -18.29 5.89
N TYR A 371 -11.76 -17.74 5.77
CA TYR A 371 -12.66 -17.99 4.63
C TYR A 371 -12.96 -16.71 3.85
N ALA A 372 -13.29 -16.89 2.58
CA ALA A 372 -13.85 -15.85 1.72
C ALA A 372 -15.11 -16.38 1.05
N TYR A 373 -16.07 -15.49 0.83
CA TYR A 373 -17.38 -15.80 0.26
C TYR A 373 -17.72 -14.74 -0.80
N VAL A 374 -18.43 -15.14 -1.85
CA VAL A 374 -19.06 -14.27 -2.85
C VAL A 374 -20.48 -14.77 -3.05
N SER A 375 -21.47 -13.98 -2.66
CA SER A 375 -22.89 -14.31 -2.86
C SER A 375 -23.21 -14.48 -4.35
N LYS A 376 -24.14 -15.40 -4.66
CA LYS A 376 -24.75 -15.48 -6.01
C LYS A 376 -25.48 -14.19 -6.40
N ASP A 377 -25.95 -13.40 -5.43
CA ASP A 377 -26.71 -12.17 -5.65
C ASP A 377 -25.79 -10.92 -5.81
N ALA A 378 -24.47 -11.14 -5.85
CA ALA A 378 -23.44 -10.11 -5.96
C ALA A 378 -23.11 -9.80 -7.43
N TRP A 379 -24.06 -9.16 -8.13
CA TRP A 379 -23.98 -8.80 -9.54
C TRP A 379 -24.59 -7.41 -9.78
N LEU A 380 -24.20 -6.70 -10.83
CA LEU A 380 -24.76 -5.40 -11.19
C LEU A 380 -25.57 -5.45 -12.50
N VAL A 381 -25.10 -6.19 -13.51
CA VAL A 381 -25.73 -6.28 -14.84
C VAL A 381 -25.85 -7.70 -15.40
N CYS A 382 -25.01 -8.65 -14.97
CA CYS A 382 -25.05 -10.03 -15.49
C CYS A 382 -25.01 -11.04 -14.34
N ASP A 383 -26.16 -11.49 -13.83
CA ASP A 383 -26.24 -12.41 -12.68
C ASP A 383 -25.51 -13.74 -12.89
N GLU A 384 -25.41 -14.21 -14.13
CA GLU A 384 -24.63 -15.40 -14.50
C GLU A 384 -23.10 -15.24 -14.41
N TRP A 385 -22.56 -14.02 -14.23
CA TRP A 385 -21.10 -13.76 -14.31
C TRP A 385 -20.29 -14.71 -13.41
N LEU A 386 -20.78 -14.97 -12.19
CA LEU A 386 -20.09 -15.78 -11.20
C LEU A 386 -19.98 -17.24 -11.64
N ALA A 387 -21.06 -17.80 -12.21
CA ALA A 387 -21.13 -19.18 -12.65
C ALA A 387 -20.40 -19.40 -13.98
N CYS A 388 -20.61 -18.49 -14.95
CA CYS A 388 -19.93 -18.51 -16.25
C CYS A 388 -18.41 -18.48 -16.08
N GLY A 389 -17.88 -17.50 -15.34
CA GLY A 389 -16.43 -17.39 -15.14
C GLY A 389 -15.85 -18.49 -14.24
N TRP A 390 -16.63 -19.07 -13.31
CA TRP A 390 -16.20 -20.26 -12.57
C TRP A 390 -16.02 -21.47 -13.49
N LYS A 391 -16.96 -21.69 -14.43
CA LYS A 391 -16.83 -22.74 -15.44
C LYS A 391 -15.55 -22.57 -16.26
N ILE A 392 -15.32 -21.37 -16.82
CA ILE A 392 -14.10 -21.05 -17.58
C ILE A 392 -12.85 -21.31 -16.74
N TRP A 393 -12.86 -20.90 -15.46
CA TRP A 393 -11.73 -21.08 -14.55
C TRP A 393 -11.42 -22.57 -14.28
N CYS A 394 -12.44 -23.40 -14.06
CA CYS A 394 -12.29 -24.84 -13.89
C CYS A 394 -11.81 -25.51 -15.18
N ASP A 395 -12.41 -25.19 -16.33
CA ASP A 395 -12.08 -25.84 -17.60
C ASP A 395 -10.62 -25.55 -18.01
N MET A 396 -10.17 -24.29 -17.89
CA MET A 396 -8.76 -23.93 -18.11
C MET A 396 -7.80 -24.53 -17.07
N SER A 397 -8.26 -24.78 -15.83
CA SER A 397 -7.43 -25.39 -14.79
C SER A 397 -7.20 -26.88 -15.05
N LYS A 398 -8.24 -27.60 -15.46
CA LYS A 398 -8.18 -29.00 -15.90
C LYS A 398 -7.34 -29.17 -17.17
N ALA A 399 -7.58 -28.33 -18.19
CA ALA A 399 -6.86 -28.38 -19.46
C ALA A 399 -5.36 -28.04 -19.35
N ALA A 400 -4.92 -27.48 -18.21
CA ALA A 400 -3.52 -27.19 -17.92
C ALA A 400 -2.91 -28.10 -16.83
N ASP A 401 -3.68 -29.06 -16.30
CA ASP A 401 -3.34 -29.91 -15.15
C ASP A 401 -2.87 -29.11 -13.91
N LEU A 402 -3.67 -28.11 -13.50
CA LEU A 402 -3.32 -27.17 -12.43
C LEU A 402 -4.28 -27.21 -11.23
N ASP A 403 -5.19 -28.18 -11.10
CA ASP A 403 -6.22 -28.18 -10.06
C ASP A 403 -5.66 -28.29 -8.62
N GLY A 404 -4.50 -28.92 -8.43
CA GLY A 404 -3.88 -29.10 -7.12
C GLY A 404 -3.20 -27.86 -6.51
N ARG A 405 -2.97 -26.80 -7.32
CA ARG A 405 -2.09 -25.66 -7.03
C ARG A 405 -2.36 -24.93 -5.71
N ASP A 406 -1.30 -24.56 -4.99
CA ASP A 406 -1.33 -23.82 -3.71
C ASP A 406 -1.58 -22.29 -3.81
N PHE A 407 -1.92 -21.80 -5.01
CA PHE A 407 -2.20 -20.39 -5.31
C PHE A 407 -3.37 -20.27 -6.29
N PHE A 408 -4.12 -19.15 -6.27
CA PHE A 408 -5.30 -19.04 -7.14
C PHE A 408 -4.92 -18.66 -8.58
N LEU A 409 -4.31 -17.49 -8.75
CA LEU A 409 -4.03 -16.88 -10.05
C LEU A 409 -2.72 -17.41 -10.68
N ALA A 410 -2.87 -18.19 -11.74
CA ALA A 410 -1.80 -18.54 -12.66
C ALA A 410 -1.52 -17.42 -13.69
N ARG A 411 -0.32 -17.41 -14.29
CA ARG A 411 -0.01 -16.57 -15.45
C ARG A 411 -0.70 -17.12 -16.72
N PRO A 412 -1.07 -16.26 -17.69
CA PRO A 412 -1.59 -16.70 -18.97
C PRO A 412 -0.54 -17.43 -19.81
N ARG A 413 -1.02 -18.25 -20.75
CA ARG A 413 -0.27 -18.66 -21.95
C ARG A 413 -0.13 -17.49 -22.94
N LYS A 414 0.67 -17.67 -24.01
CA LYS A 414 1.01 -16.58 -24.96
C LYS A 414 -0.18 -16.20 -25.86
N ASP A 415 -1.00 -17.19 -26.18
CA ASP A 415 -2.27 -17.17 -26.92
C ASP A 415 -3.46 -16.56 -26.14
N LEU A 416 -3.39 -16.49 -24.81
CA LEU A 416 -4.51 -16.16 -23.90
C LEU A 416 -5.66 -17.19 -23.90
N ASP A 417 -5.40 -18.43 -24.34
CA ASP A 417 -6.38 -19.53 -24.34
C ASP A 417 -6.53 -20.20 -22.96
N GLY A 418 -5.51 -20.09 -22.11
CA GLY A 418 -5.41 -20.89 -20.92
C GLY A 418 -4.32 -20.47 -19.93
N LEU A 419 -4.13 -21.31 -18.93
CA LEU A 419 -3.20 -21.09 -17.83
C LEU A 419 -1.83 -21.72 -18.12
N SER A 420 -0.80 -21.10 -17.55
CA SER A 420 0.54 -21.68 -17.44
C SER A 420 0.83 -22.10 -15.99
N GLY A 421 1.64 -23.13 -15.77
CA GLY A 421 1.99 -23.63 -14.44
C GLY A 421 2.90 -22.73 -13.59
N LYS A 422 2.83 -21.39 -13.77
CA LYS A 422 3.62 -20.39 -13.05
C LYS A 422 2.67 -19.40 -12.35
N MET A 423 2.75 -19.31 -11.01
CA MET A 423 2.00 -18.36 -10.18
C MET A 423 2.20 -16.91 -10.67
N ALA A 424 1.11 -16.16 -10.78
CA ALA A 424 1.20 -14.72 -10.98
C ALA A 424 1.77 -14.04 -9.72
N ARG A 425 2.56 -12.98 -9.92
CA ARG A 425 3.04 -12.12 -8.83
C ARG A 425 2.32 -10.79 -8.93
N TYR A 426 2.38 -9.97 -7.88
CA TYR A 426 1.75 -8.64 -7.85
C TYR A 426 2.02 -7.81 -9.12
N CYS A 427 3.26 -7.78 -9.62
CA CYS A 427 3.63 -7.09 -10.86
C CYS A 427 2.95 -7.67 -12.11
N HIS A 428 2.79 -9.00 -12.19
CA HIS A 428 2.04 -9.65 -13.28
C HIS A 428 0.56 -9.27 -13.19
N SER A 429 -0.06 -9.32 -12.01
CA SER A 429 -1.48 -8.96 -11.83
C SER A 429 -1.74 -7.48 -12.14
N ALA A 430 -0.87 -6.59 -11.67
CA ALA A 430 -0.97 -5.16 -11.98
C ALA A 430 -0.87 -4.88 -13.50
N ALA A 431 0.05 -5.57 -14.21
CA ALA A 431 0.16 -5.45 -15.67
C ALA A 431 -1.07 -6.02 -16.39
N MET A 432 -1.58 -7.19 -15.97
CA MET A 432 -2.81 -7.79 -16.52
C MET A 432 -4.04 -6.92 -16.24
N SER A 433 -4.09 -6.19 -15.12
CA SER A 433 -5.14 -5.20 -14.85
C SER A 433 -5.10 -4.03 -15.82
N GLN A 434 -3.92 -3.49 -16.16
CA GLN A 434 -3.83 -2.47 -17.23
C GLN A 434 -4.27 -3.03 -18.58
N ALA A 435 -3.88 -4.27 -18.90
CA ALA A 435 -4.23 -4.97 -20.13
C ALA A 435 -5.73 -5.31 -20.22
N LEU A 436 -6.39 -5.56 -19.08
CA LEU A 436 -7.83 -5.74 -18.95
C LEU A 436 -8.57 -4.41 -19.13
N PHE A 437 -8.12 -3.33 -18.48
CA PHE A 437 -8.74 -2.01 -18.59
C PHE A 437 -8.76 -1.50 -20.04
N GLN A 438 -7.70 -1.75 -20.82
CA GLN A 438 -7.65 -1.48 -22.27
C GLN A 438 -8.59 -2.36 -23.13
N ARG A 439 -9.21 -3.40 -22.55
CA ARG A 439 -10.17 -4.29 -23.21
C ARG A 439 -11.62 -4.09 -22.73
N LEU A 440 -11.84 -3.34 -21.66
CA LEU A 440 -13.19 -3.01 -21.21
C LEU A 440 -13.85 -2.05 -22.21
N LYS A 441 -15.13 -2.26 -22.48
CA LYS A 441 -15.93 -1.43 -23.38
C LYS A 441 -17.11 -0.81 -22.67
N GLY A 442 -17.39 0.45 -23.00
CA GLY A 442 -18.55 1.21 -22.59
C GLY A 442 -19.64 1.20 -23.66
N VAL A 443 -20.83 1.65 -23.25
CA VAL A 443 -21.93 2.01 -24.16
C VAL A 443 -21.99 3.53 -24.12
N SER A 444 -21.72 4.20 -25.24
CA SER A 444 -21.90 5.65 -25.34
C SER A 444 -23.40 5.98 -25.35
N ARG A 445 -23.80 7.06 -24.69
CA ARG A 445 -25.17 7.60 -24.77
C ARG A 445 -25.45 8.33 -26.08
N GLU A 446 -24.39 8.75 -26.79
CA GLU A 446 -24.46 9.65 -27.95
C GLU A 446 -24.14 8.93 -29.27
N ALA A 447 -23.28 7.92 -29.23
CA ALA A 447 -22.93 7.15 -30.42
C ALA A 447 -24.00 6.08 -30.70
N ALA A 448 -24.91 6.37 -31.65
CA ALA A 448 -26.00 5.49 -32.06
C ALA A 448 -25.59 4.11 -32.63
N ALA A 449 -24.28 3.81 -32.78
CA ALA A 449 -23.79 2.50 -33.19
C ALA A 449 -22.33 2.24 -32.75
N GLY A 450 -22.13 1.53 -31.62
CA GLY A 450 -20.87 0.83 -31.35
C GLY A 450 -20.41 0.79 -29.89
N GLU A 451 -19.82 -0.34 -29.49
CA GLU A 451 -19.09 -0.45 -28.23
C GLU A 451 -17.75 0.30 -28.33
N VAL A 452 -17.56 1.35 -27.53
CA VAL A 452 -16.30 2.12 -27.47
C VAL A 452 -15.41 1.63 -26.31
N PRO A 453 -14.07 1.83 -26.36
CA PRO A 453 -13.21 1.56 -25.21
C PRO A 453 -13.69 2.34 -23.97
N LEU A 454 -13.83 1.67 -22.82
CA LEU A 454 -14.33 2.31 -21.61
C LEU A 454 -13.34 3.33 -21.01
N MET A 455 -12.04 3.13 -21.25
CA MET A 455 -10.96 3.93 -20.70
C MET A 455 -9.88 4.22 -21.72
N PHE A 456 -9.48 5.50 -21.79
CA PHE A 456 -8.30 5.96 -22.48
C PHE A 456 -7.04 5.27 -21.94
N ALA A 457 -6.08 5.05 -22.83
CA ALA A 457 -4.85 4.34 -22.51
C ALA A 457 -4.02 5.12 -21.46
N GLY A 458 -3.81 4.51 -20.31
CA GLY A 458 -3.00 5.07 -19.22
C GLY A 458 -3.78 5.57 -18.01
N ILE A 459 -5.08 5.89 -18.12
CA ILE A 459 -5.92 6.22 -16.94
C ILE A 459 -5.93 5.05 -15.95
N GLY A 460 -5.94 3.82 -16.47
CA GLY A 460 -5.91 2.57 -15.69
C GLY A 460 -4.84 2.55 -14.58
N THR A 461 -3.78 3.36 -14.69
CA THR A 461 -2.70 3.50 -13.70
C THR A 461 -3.14 4.11 -12.36
N LEU A 462 -4.31 4.75 -12.30
CA LEU A 462 -4.96 5.21 -11.05
C LEU A 462 -5.37 4.06 -10.13
N TRP A 463 -5.73 2.90 -10.70
CA TRP A 463 -6.17 1.73 -9.93
C TRP A 463 -5.05 0.75 -9.68
N THR A 464 -5.11 0.10 -8.52
CA THR A 464 -4.11 -0.87 -8.05
C THR A 464 -4.76 -2.20 -7.72
N GLU A 465 -3.96 -3.22 -7.43
CA GLU A 465 -4.47 -4.51 -6.93
C GLU A 465 -5.05 -4.45 -5.49
N HIS A 466 -5.15 -3.25 -4.92
CA HIS A 466 -5.87 -2.96 -3.68
C HIS A 466 -7.19 -2.20 -3.90
N SER A 467 -7.44 -1.70 -5.13
CA SER A 467 -8.63 -0.92 -5.46
C SER A 467 -9.91 -1.72 -5.23
N GLU A 468 -9.95 -3.00 -5.58
CA GLU A 468 -11.12 -3.86 -5.36
C GLU A 468 -11.54 -3.90 -3.89
N ARG A 469 -10.54 -3.98 -3.00
CA ARG A 469 -10.77 -4.04 -1.56
C ARG A 469 -11.16 -2.69 -0.96
N ALA A 470 -10.65 -1.59 -1.51
CA ALA A 470 -11.07 -0.24 -1.14
C ALA A 470 -12.53 0.00 -1.56
N THR A 471 -12.85 -0.29 -2.82
CA THR A 471 -14.20 -0.22 -3.42
C THR A 471 -15.24 -0.93 -2.57
N MET A 472 -15.05 -2.23 -2.30
CA MET A 472 -16.02 -3.01 -1.51
C MET A 472 -16.17 -2.51 -0.07
N ARG A 473 -15.18 -1.77 0.47
CA ARG A 473 -15.33 -1.11 1.77
C ARG A 473 -16.22 0.13 1.66
N SER A 474 -15.90 1.03 0.73
CA SER A 474 -16.62 2.28 0.54
C SER A 474 -18.07 2.04 0.12
N TRP A 475 -18.31 1.17 -0.86
CA TRP A 475 -19.65 0.80 -1.30
C TRP A 475 -20.48 0.19 -0.16
N ALA A 476 -19.87 -0.61 0.71
CA ALA A 476 -20.56 -1.16 1.87
C ALA A 476 -20.91 -0.09 2.93
N ASP A 477 -20.03 0.89 3.15
CA ASP A 477 -20.29 2.05 4.00
C ASP A 477 -21.47 2.89 3.43
N ALA A 478 -21.39 3.26 2.15
CA ALA A 478 -22.41 4.03 1.42
C ALA A 478 -23.77 3.32 1.27
N CYS A 479 -23.78 1.99 1.29
CA CYS A 479 -25.01 1.18 1.32
C CYS A 479 -25.48 0.88 2.76
N GLU A 480 -24.89 1.48 3.79
CA GLU A 480 -25.19 1.30 5.22
C GLU A 480 -25.11 -0.18 5.68
N VAL A 481 -24.12 -0.92 5.19
CA VAL A 481 -23.85 -2.27 5.69
C VAL A 481 -23.33 -2.20 7.13
N PRO A 482 -23.89 -2.99 8.07
CA PRO A 482 -23.45 -2.95 9.47
C PRO A 482 -21.94 -3.14 9.64
N PRO A 483 -21.24 -2.32 10.48
CA PRO A 483 -19.78 -2.38 10.62
C PRO A 483 -19.20 -3.75 10.97
N ALA A 484 -19.97 -4.59 11.67
CA ALA A 484 -19.58 -5.98 11.97
C ALA A 484 -19.55 -6.86 10.70
N ALA A 485 -20.54 -6.74 9.81
CA ALA A 485 -20.55 -7.44 8.53
C ALA A 485 -19.44 -6.93 7.60
N CYS A 486 -19.15 -5.62 7.62
CA CYS A 486 -17.97 -5.06 6.95
C CYS A 486 -16.66 -5.67 7.47
N LYS A 487 -16.47 -5.74 8.80
CA LYS A 487 -15.29 -6.38 9.43
C LYS A 487 -15.11 -7.84 8.99
N GLN A 488 -16.18 -8.62 9.03
CA GLN A 488 -16.21 -10.02 8.57
C GLN A 488 -15.88 -10.12 7.08
N MET A 489 -16.60 -9.39 6.22
CA MET A 489 -16.43 -9.42 4.76
C MET A 489 -15.00 -9.08 4.33
N GLY A 490 -14.35 -8.11 4.96
CA GLY A 490 -12.95 -7.78 4.69
C GLY A 490 -11.93 -8.56 5.52
N ARG A 491 -12.31 -9.32 6.54
CA ARG A 491 -11.39 -9.90 7.54
C ARG A 491 -10.48 -8.81 8.16
N TRP A 492 -11.08 -7.72 8.63
CA TRP A 492 -10.36 -6.65 9.35
C TRP A 492 -10.35 -6.93 10.85
N GLN A 493 -9.15 -7.10 11.43
CA GLN A 493 -8.96 -7.43 12.86
C GLN A 493 -9.84 -8.61 13.31
N PRO A 494 -9.76 -9.78 12.65
CA PRO A 494 -10.61 -10.90 12.98
C PRO A 494 -10.40 -11.32 14.44
N SER A 495 -11.49 -11.38 15.22
CA SER A 495 -11.43 -11.84 16.61
C SER A 495 -11.25 -13.36 16.68
N THR A 496 -10.91 -13.87 17.86
CA THR A 496 -10.90 -15.31 18.13
C THR A 496 -12.33 -15.88 18.03
N ASP A 497 -13.31 -15.11 18.51
CA ASP A 497 -14.71 -15.53 18.65
C ASP A 497 -15.44 -15.59 17.30
N GLU A 498 -15.02 -14.79 16.31
CA GLU A 498 -15.53 -14.86 14.93
C GLU A 498 -15.42 -16.26 14.32
N ALA A 499 -14.44 -17.07 14.74
CA ALA A 499 -14.33 -18.46 14.28
C ALA A 499 -15.49 -19.37 14.76
N TYR A 500 -16.21 -18.98 15.81
CA TYR A 500 -17.41 -19.67 16.31
C TYR A 500 -18.72 -19.09 15.74
N VAL A 501 -18.67 -17.94 15.05
CA VAL A 501 -19.84 -17.28 14.48
C VAL A 501 -20.30 -18.03 13.23
N ARG A 502 -21.13 -19.06 13.41
CA ARG A 502 -21.77 -19.86 12.33
C ARG A 502 -22.52 -19.01 11.30
N SER A 503 -22.87 -17.77 11.63
CA SER A 503 -23.52 -16.80 10.74
C SER A 503 -22.57 -15.93 9.90
N GLU A 504 -21.24 -16.02 10.04
CA GLU A 504 -20.24 -15.20 9.30
C GLU A 504 -20.54 -15.19 7.79
N ARG A 505 -20.67 -16.37 7.18
CA ARG A 505 -21.03 -16.52 5.76
C ARG A 505 -22.35 -15.82 5.41
N GLY A 506 -23.38 -15.98 6.22
CA GLY A 506 -24.69 -15.37 5.99
C GLY A 506 -24.68 -13.85 6.11
N ASN A 507 -23.85 -13.29 6.99
CA ASN A 507 -23.66 -11.85 7.11
C ASN A 507 -22.94 -11.28 5.89
N VAL A 508 -21.86 -11.95 5.44
CA VAL A 508 -21.09 -11.53 4.27
C VAL A 508 -21.92 -11.59 2.98
N GLU A 509 -22.64 -12.68 2.74
CA GLU A 509 -23.48 -12.83 1.55
C GLU A 509 -24.64 -11.82 1.53
N ARG A 510 -25.28 -11.55 2.69
CA ARG A 510 -26.31 -10.49 2.80
C ARG A 510 -25.76 -9.09 2.60
N ALA A 511 -24.54 -8.81 3.07
CA ALA A 511 -23.88 -7.52 2.86
C ALA A 511 -23.60 -7.27 1.38
N GLN A 512 -23.06 -8.26 0.67
CA GLN A 512 -22.80 -8.20 -0.77
C GLN A 512 -24.12 -8.02 -1.56
N ALA A 513 -25.15 -8.81 -1.23
CA ALA A 513 -26.47 -8.70 -1.85
C ALA A 513 -27.15 -7.35 -1.59
N ARG A 514 -26.97 -6.75 -0.40
CA ARG A 514 -27.44 -5.39 -0.09
C ARG A 514 -26.75 -4.35 -0.97
N VAL A 515 -25.42 -4.38 -1.04
CA VAL A 515 -24.65 -3.46 -1.89
C VAL A 515 -25.08 -3.57 -3.35
N ALA A 516 -25.09 -4.79 -3.90
CA ALA A 516 -25.51 -5.04 -5.27
C ALA A 516 -26.93 -4.53 -5.56
N ARG A 517 -27.89 -4.82 -4.68
CA ARG A 517 -29.28 -4.36 -4.83
C ARG A 517 -29.42 -2.84 -4.72
N THR A 518 -28.73 -2.20 -3.78
CA THR A 518 -28.78 -0.73 -3.61
C THR A 518 -28.19 -0.01 -4.81
N ILE A 519 -27.06 -0.49 -5.36
CA ILE A 519 -26.46 0.07 -6.58
C ILE A 519 -27.42 -0.05 -7.77
N ARG A 520 -28.03 -1.23 -7.98
CA ARG A 520 -29.02 -1.41 -9.07
C ARG A 520 -30.27 -0.55 -8.89
N ALA A 521 -30.76 -0.39 -7.65
CA ALA A 521 -31.96 0.38 -7.35
C ALA A 521 -31.77 1.91 -7.41
N ARG A 522 -30.52 2.39 -7.29
CA ARG A 522 -30.14 3.81 -7.40
C ARG A 522 -29.35 4.13 -8.67
N TRP A 523 -29.30 3.20 -9.62
CA TRP A 523 -28.54 3.35 -10.85
C TRP A 523 -29.03 4.57 -11.64
N ALA A 524 -28.11 5.39 -12.16
CA ALA A 524 -28.42 6.66 -12.82
C ALA A 524 -29.29 7.64 -11.99
N GLY A 525 -29.39 7.45 -10.67
CA GLY A 525 -29.84 8.47 -9.72
C GLY A 525 -28.68 9.35 -9.25
N PRO A 526 -28.86 10.14 -8.17
CA PRO A 526 -27.79 10.94 -7.57
C PRO A 526 -26.60 10.08 -7.12
N ASP A 527 -25.38 10.63 -7.25
CA ASP A 527 -24.16 9.95 -6.79
C ASP A 527 -24.14 9.80 -5.25
N PHE A 528 -24.36 8.58 -4.80
CA PHE A 528 -24.29 8.21 -3.38
C PHE A 528 -23.03 7.39 -3.05
N LEU A 529 -22.16 7.11 -4.04
CA LEU A 529 -20.92 6.34 -3.87
C LEU A 529 -19.67 7.22 -3.85
N ASP A 530 -19.81 8.51 -4.14
CA ASP A 530 -18.69 9.44 -4.36
C ASP A 530 -17.80 8.97 -5.53
N GLU A 531 -18.45 8.61 -6.65
CA GLU A 531 -17.78 8.40 -7.93
C GLU A 531 -17.15 9.70 -8.45
N GLU A 532 -17.77 10.86 -8.19
CA GLU A 532 -17.27 12.15 -8.66
C GLU A 532 -15.88 12.48 -8.08
N SER A 533 -15.54 12.11 -6.84
CA SER A 533 -14.16 12.27 -6.34
C SER A 533 -13.16 11.32 -7.01
N VAL A 534 -13.60 10.25 -7.66
CA VAL A 534 -12.76 9.39 -8.51
C VAL A 534 -12.67 9.96 -9.93
N LEU A 535 -13.77 10.50 -10.48
CA LEU A 535 -13.83 11.17 -11.78
C LEU A 535 -12.94 12.42 -11.83
N SER A 536 -12.91 13.23 -10.77
CA SER A 536 -11.94 14.33 -10.62
C SER A 536 -10.47 13.85 -10.78
N LYS A 537 -10.10 12.72 -10.16
CA LYS A 537 -8.75 12.13 -10.31
C LYS A 537 -8.51 11.56 -11.71
N VAL A 538 -9.57 11.20 -12.44
CA VAL A 538 -9.50 10.80 -13.86
C VAL A 538 -9.25 12.04 -14.73
N ALA A 539 -9.93 13.16 -14.47
CA ALA A 539 -9.69 14.44 -15.15
C ALA A 539 -8.24 14.93 -14.94
N ASP A 540 -7.77 15.00 -13.70
CA ASP A 540 -6.36 15.31 -13.37
C ASP A 540 -5.38 14.43 -14.16
N ARG A 541 -5.72 13.13 -14.30
CA ARG A 541 -4.85 12.17 -14.98
C ARG A 541 -4.87 12.37 -16.50
N LEU A 542 -6.02 12.68 -17.09
CA LEU A 542 -6.18 12.99 -18.50
C LEU A 542 -5.45 14.27 -18.88
N GLN A 543 -5.58 15.32 -18.07
CA GLN A 543 -4.80 16.55 -18.22
C GLN A 543 -3.30 16.29 -18.15
N SER A 544 -2.83 15.45 -17.20
CA SER A 544 -1.41 15.02 -17.11
C SER A 544 -0.93 14.07 -18.22
N LEU A 545 -1.79 13.77 -19.21
CA LEU A 545 -1.50 13.00 -20.42
C LEU A 545 -1.73 13.83 -21.69
N ASP A 546 -1.88 15.16 -21.54
CA ASP A 546 -2.13 16.13 -22.61
C ASP A 546 -3.35 15.78 -23.48
N VAL A 547 -4.39 15.20 -22.86
CA VAL A 547 -5.68 14.93 -23.52
C VAL A 547 -6.53 16.20 -23.50
N ASP A 548 -7.18 16.50 -24.62
CA ASP A 548 -8.01 17.69 -24.76
C ASP A 548 -9.28 17.64 -23.88
N GLU A 549 -9.87 18.82 -23.65
CA GLU A 549 -11.03 18.99 -22.77
C GLU A 549 -12.28 18.27 -23.30
N THR A 550 -12.48 18.25 -24.62
CA THR A 550 -13.64 17.57 -25.24
C THR A 550 -13.53 16.05 -25.09
N ALA A 551 -12.37 15.46 -25.42
CA ALA A 551 -12.11 14.04 -25.18
C ALA A 551 -12.13 13.69 -23.69
N THR A 552 -11.73 14.62 -22.82
CA THR A 552 -11.84 14.46 -21.36
C THR A 552 -13.29 14.38 -20.92
N SER A 553 -14.18 15.28 -21.36
CA SER A 553 -15.61 15.23 -21.03
C SER A 553 -16.24 13.90 -21.48
N VAL A 554 -16.06 13.52 -22.75
CA VAL A 554 -16.56 12.25 -23.31
C VAL A 554 -16.07 11.05 -22.49
N GLN A 555 -14.81 11.07 -22.05
CA GLN A 555 -14.23 10.01 -21.23
C GLN A 555 -14.77 9.98 -19.79
N LEU A 556 -15.11 11.13 -19.20
CA LEU A 556 -15.79 11.19 -17.90
C LEU A 556 -17.23 10.66 -18.01
N ASP A 557 -17.97 11.07 -19.04
CA ASP A 557 -19.36 10.65 -19.26
C ASP A 557 -19.50 9.16 -19.62
N LEU A 558 -18.51 8.57 -20.30
CA LEU A 558 -18.42 7.11 -20.49
C LEU A 558 -18.17 6.33 -19.19
N LEU A 559 -17.56 6.96 -18.18
CA LEU A 559 -17.21 6.34 -16.90
C LEU A 559 -18.24 6.59 -15.79
N ARG A 560 -19.02 7.67 -15.90
CA ARG A 560 -20.00 8.13 -14.94
C ARG A 560 -21.22 7.20 -14.86
N SER A 561 -21.52 6.68 -13.67
CA SER A 561 -22.64 5.74 -13.44
C SER A 561 -23.88 6.41 -12.83
N PHE A 562 -23.71 7.62 -12.30
CA PHE A 562 -24.71 8.40 -11.55
C PHE A 562 -24.84 9.81 -12.12
N VAL A 563 -25.96 10.47 -11.84
CA VAL A 563 -26.19 11.87 -12.21
C VAL A 563 -25.40 12.76 -11.25
N GLY A 564 -24.57 13.65 -11.79
CA GLY A 564 -23.83 14.64 -11.01
C GLY A 564 -24.79 15.65 -10.35
N ALA A 565 -24.43 16.13 -9.15
CA ALA A 565 -25.33 16.91 -8.29
C ALA A 565 -26.06 18.07 -9.01
N GLY A 566 -25.35 18.86 -9.83
CA GLY A 566 -25.94 20.00 -10.55
C GLY A 566 -26.96 19.64 -11.64
N ALA A 567 -26.96 18.42 -12.16
CA ALA A 567 -27.96 17.98 -13.13
C ALA A 567 -29.28 17.56 -12.46
N ALA A 568 -29.22 17.00 -11.25
CA ALA A 568 -30.42 16.65 -10.47
C ALA A 568 -31.20 17.91 -10.04
N GLU A 569 -30.50 18.99 -9.69
CA GLU A 569 -31.13 20.27 -9.34
C GLU A 569 -31.84 20.88 -10.57
N MET A 570 -31.19 20.87 -11.74
CA MET A 570 -31.76 21.38 -13.00
C MET A 570 -33.02 20.62 -13.44
N GLU A 571 -33.06 19.31 -13.23
CA GLU A 571 -34.23 18.47 -13.55
C GLU A 571 -35.41 18.76 -12.59
N THR A 572 -35.15 18.98 -11.29
CA THR A 572 -36.19 19.40 -10.33
C THR A 572 -36.72 20.82 -10.61
N ALA A 573 -35.89 21.73 -11.10
CA ALA A 573 -36.32 23.06 -11.56
C ALA A 573 -37.24 22.98 -12.79
N SER A 574 -36.97 22.06 -13.72
CA SER A 574 -37.82 21.83 -14.90
C SER A 574 -39.21 21.29 -14.51
N ILE A 575 -39.28 20.32 -13.61
CA ILE A 575 -40.55 19.72 -13.14
C ILE A 575 -41.42 20.73 -12.37
N THR A 576 -40.81 21.67 -11.65
CA THR A 576 -41.53 22.72 -10.90
C THR A 576 -42.04 23.85 -11.80
N ALA A 577 -41.37 24.11 -12.93
CA ALA A 577 -41.84 25.08 -13.93
C ALA A 577 -43.12 24.60 -14.66
N SER A 578 -43.23 23.32 -14.99
CA SER A 578 -44.37 22.76 -15.75
C SER A 578 -45.69 22.64 -14.97
N LYS A 579 -45.75 23.06 -13.70
CA LYS A 579 -46.94 22.89 -12.83
C LYS A 579 -47.65 24.19 -12.45
N ARG A 580 -47.42 25.27 -13.20
CA ARG A 580 -48.07 26.60 -13.00
C ARG A 580 -48.75 27.11 -14.27
N SER A 581 -49.76 26.39 -14.74
CA SER A 581 -50.73 26.88 -15.74
C SER A 581 -51.98 25.99 -15.84
N ASP A 582 -52.93 26.13 -14.92
CA ASP A 582 -54.38 26.11 -15.21
C ASP A 582 -55.22 26.64 -14.03
N ASP A 583 -56.49 26.95 -14.26
CA ASP A 583 -57.45 27.59 -13.31
C ASP A 583 -58.38 26.57 -12.59
N GLY A 584 -59.29 26.90 -11.66
CA GLY A 584 -59.67 28.21 -11.10
C GLY A 584 -60.82 28.13 -10.07
N THR A 585 -61.07 29.26 -9.38
CA THR A 585 -62.27 29.67 -8.58
C THR A 585 -62.94 28.76 -7.52
N ASP A 586 -63.03 29.33 -6.31
CA ASP A 586 -64.15 29.40 -5.33
C ASP A 586 -64.50 28.28 -4.31
N ASP A 587 -64.29 28.67 -3.04
CA ASP A 587 -65.04 28.49 -1.77
C ASP A 587 -65.74 27.17 -1.36
N ASP A 588 -65.42 26.67 -0.14
CA ASP A 588 -66.28 26.94 1.05
C ASP A 588 -65.52 26.67 2.41
N ALA A 589 -66.18 26.93 3.54
CA ALA A 589 -65.57 27.41 4.80
C ALA A 589 -64.96 26.43 5.85
N LEU A 590 -64.15 27.05 6.73
CA LEU A 590 -63.49 26.65 8.01
C LEU A 590 -64.47 26.31 9.17
N PRO A 591 -64.08 26.04 10.47
CA PRO A 591 -62.76 26.10 11.18
C PRO A 591 -62.41 24.80 11.98
N SER A 592 -61.27 24.56 12.66
CA SER A 592 -60.56 25.27 13.77
C SER A 592 -59.42 24.31 14.23
N ALA A 593 -58.28 24.64 14.86
CA ALA A 593 -57.88 25.82 15.63
C ALA A 593 -56.36 26.12 15.51
N SER A 594 -56.02 27.41 15.60
CA SER A 594 -54.67 27.99 15.82
C SER A 594 -54.50 28.34 17.32
N PRO A 595 -53.56 29.20 17.83
CA PRO A 595 -52.42 29.95 17.26
C PRO A 595 -51.11 29.73 18.09
N SER A 596 -50.00 30.50 18.09
CA SER A 596 -49.56 31.83 17.55
C SER A 596 -48.01 31.83 17.54
N GLN A 597 -47.29 32.22 16.48
CA GLN A 597 -46.91 33.58 16.00
C GLN A 597 -45.65 34.22 16.63
N ALA A 598 -45.04 35.13 15.83
CA ALA A 598 -43.90 36.05 16.09
C ALA A 598 -42.48 35.45 15.91
N MET A 599 -41.51 36.12 15.26
CA MET A 599 -41.50 37.41 14.57
C MET A 599 -40.40 37.47 13.49
N THR A 600 -40.60 38.27 12.43
CA THR A 600 -39.60 38.55 11.38
C THR A 600 -38.79 39.81 11.69
N GLY A 601 -37.50 39.82 11.33
CA GLY A 601 -36.65 41.02 11.34
C GLY A 601 -35.30 40.75 10.65
N LEU A 602 -35.02 41.47 9.56
CA LEU A 602 -33.79 41.39 8.77
C LEU A 602 -32.78 42.46 9.24
N VAL A 603 -31.51 42.12 9.45
CA VAL A 603 -30.35 43.04 9.27
C VAL A 603 -29.08 42.25 8.92
N GLU A 604 -28.57 42.53 7.70
CA GLU A 604 -27.18 42.61 7.18
C GLU A 604 -26.07 41.56 7.49
N ASP A 605 -25.23 41.35 6.48
CA ASP A 605 -23.92 40.69 6.55
C ASP A 605 -22.88 41.58 7.27
N GLU A 606 -22.07 41.01 8.18
CA GLU A 606 -20.77 41.57 8.55
C GLU A 606 -19.66 40.51 8.52
N ASP A 607 -18.45 40.99 8.26
CA ASP A 607 -17.25 40.21 7.91
C ASP A 607 -16.50 39.66 9.16
N VAL A 608 -15.58 38.72 8.90
CA VAL A 608 -14.57 38.10 9.78
C VAL A 608 -14.50 38.58 11.25
N GLY A 609 -14.83 37.69 12.18
CA GLY A 609 -14.61 37.83 13.63
C GLY A 609 -13.85 36.65 14.25
N GLU A 610 -12.83 36.97 15.05
CA GLU A 610 -11.88 36.05 15.68
C GLU A 610 -12.52 34.93 16.52
N THR A 611 -11.89 33.74 16.55
CA THR A 611 -12.06 32.75 17.64
C THR A 611 -10.74 32.42 18.33
N GLY A 612 -9.98 33.45 18.70
CA GLY A 612 -9.10 33.34 19.87
C GLY A 612 -9.95 33.11 21.12
N GLY A 613 -9.59 32.13 21.96
CA GLY A 613 -10.23 31.95 23.28
C GLY A 613 -10.49 30.51 23.73
N HIS A 614 -10.47 29.51 22.84
CA HIS A 614 -10.80 28.12 23.20
C HIS A 614 -9.58 27.23 23.52
N LEU A 615 -8.36 27.78 23.56
CA LEU A 615 -7.16 27.05 23.97
C LEU A 615 -7.05 27.04 25.50
N GLY A 616 -7.07 25.86 26.12
CA GLY A 616 -6.98 25.70 27.57
C GLY A 616 -8.32 25.50 28.29
N CYS A 617 -9.43 26.00 27.74
CA CYS A 617 -10.77 25.83 28.30
C CYS A 617 -11.23 24.35 28.33
N TYR A 618 -12.02 24.00 29.34
CA TYR A 618 -12.67 22.70 29.47
C TYR A 618 -14.12 22.75 28.97
N PHE A 619 -14.53 21.70 28.27
CA PHE A 619 -15.88 21.58 27.69
C PHE A 619 -16.48 20.20 27.97
N ILE A 620 -17.76 20.15 28.32
CA ILE A 620 -18.49 18.89 28.55
C ILE A 620 -19.47 18.68 27.40
N SER A 621 -19.20 17.70 26.52
CA SER A 621 -20.13 17.31 25.46
C SER A 621 -21.23 16.40 25.98
N ILE A 622 -22.48 16.64 25.63
CA ILE A 622 -23.64 15.82 26.03
C ILE A 622 -24.14 15.04 24.80
N VAL A 623 -23.93 13.73 24.77
CA VAL A 623 -24.15 12.91 23.55
C VAL A 623 -25.25 11.86 23.73
N GLY A 624 -26.23 11.91 22.81
CA GLY A 624 -27.27 10.89 22.63
C GLY A 624 -28.42 10.92 23.66
N SER A 625 -29.42 10.06 23.45
CA SER A 625 -30.59 9.90 24.33
C SER A 625 -30.24 9.52 25.78
N SER A 626 -29.06 8.93 25.99
CA SER A 626 -28.51 8.60 27.31
C SER A 626 -27.86 9.77 28.07
N ARG A 627 -27.87 11.00 27.52
CA ARG A 627 -27.33 12.24 28.13
C ARG A 627 -25.92 12.13 28.72
N ARG A 628 -25.05 11.27 28.18
CA ARG A 628 -23.69 11.07 28.72
C ARG A 628 -22.82 12.31 28.55
N ARG A 629 -22.26 12.79 29.66
CA ARG A 629 -21.40 13.97 29.80
C ARG A 629 -19.93 13.55 29.69
N THR A 630 -19.25 14.00 28.64
CA THR A 630 -17.83 13.70 28.40
C THR A 630 -16.98 14.96 28.43
N LEU A 631 -15.96 15.00 29.30
CA LEU A 631 -15.04 16.13 29.44
C LEU A 631 -13.97 16.15 28.33
N HIS A 632 -13.78 17.28 27.69
CA HIS A 632 -12.73 17.60 26.71
C HIS A 632 -11.94 18.83 27.18
N LYS A 633 -10.75 19.03 26.61
CA LYS A 633 -9.94 20.24 26.76
C LYS A 633 -9.69 20.86 25.38
N GLY A 634 -10.02 22.14 25.22
CA GLY A 634 -9.87 22.87 23.97
C GLY A 634 -8.40 23.10 23.62
N GLY A 635 -8.06 22.95 22.34
CA GLY A 635 -6.68 22.89 21.83
C GLY A 635 -6.05 21.50 21.84
N GLU A 636 -6.46 20.60 22.75
CA GLU A 636 -5.92 19.22 22.83
C GLU A 636 -6.84 18.19 22.15
N CYS A 637 -8.10 18.52 21.88
CA CYS A 637 -9.05 17.67 21.16
C CYS A 637 -9.23 18.11 19.71
N HIS A 638 -9.37 17.14 18.79
CA HIS A 638 -9.87 17.39 17.44
C HIS A 638 -11.37 17.77 17.40
N ARG A 639 -12.09 17.58 18.52
CA ARG A 639 -13.54 17.80 18.61
C ARG A 639 -13.84 19.19 19.18
N VAL A 640 -14.18 20.10 18.28
CA VAL A 640 -14.58 21.48 18.58
C VAL A 640 -16.06 21.54 19.00
N PRO A 641 -16.43 22.21 20.12
CA PRO A 641 -17.82 22.51 20.46
C PRO A 641 -18.55 23.23 19.34
N GLY A 642 -19.87 23.04 19.22
CA GLY A 642 -20.69 23.65 18.15
C GLY A 642 -20.51 23.00 16.77
N VAL A 643 -19.29 22.57 16.41
CA VAL A 643 -18.98 21.90 15.15
C VAL A 643 -19.21 20.39 15.23
N HIS A 644 -18.62 19.72 16.23
CA HIS A 644 -18.61 18.26 16.33
C HIS A 644 -19.67 17.70 17.29
N TYR A 645 -20.25 18.56 18.13
CA TYR A 645 -21.38 18.24 19.00
C TYR A 645 -22.17 19.51 19.30
N ARG A 646 -23.49 19.45 19.07
CA ARG A 646 -24.41 20.58 19.22
C ARG A 646 -24.71 20.95 20.68
N ASN A 647 -24.73 19.95 21.57
CA ASN A 647 -25.06 20.14 22.98
C ASN A 647 -23.79 20.02 23.84
N PHE A 648 -23.42 21.11 24.50
CA PHE A 648 -22.28 21.16 25.41
C PHE A 648 -22.46 22.16 26.53
N MET A 649 -21.62 22.03 27.57
CA MET A 649 -21.42 23.03 28.60
C MET A 649 -19.96 23.48 28.55
N GLU A 650 -19.73 24.78 28.68
CA GLU A 650 -18.40 25.36 28.86
C GLU A 650 -18.09 25.47 30.36
N CYS A 651 -16.86 25.10 30.75
CA CYS A 651 -16.42 25.08 32.14
C CYS A 651 -15.28 26.07 32.42
N GLY A 652 -14.87 26.87 31.42
CA GLY A 652 -13.76 27.82 31.53
C GLY A 652 -12.39 27.15 31.65
N ASN A 653 -11.40 27.90 32.12
CA ASN A 653 -9.99 27.47 32.20
C ASN A 653 -9.70 26.49 33.35
N GLU A 654 -10.62 26.34 34.30
CA GLU A 654 -10.47 25.43 35.44
C GLU A 654 -11.11 24.07 35.16
N ARG A 655 -10.51 23.01 35.69
CA ARG A 655 -11.01 21.65 35.47
C ARG A 655 -12.26 21.43 36.32
N PRO A 656 -13.44 21.13 35.73
CA PRO A 656 -14.67 20.92 36.49
C PRO A 656 -14.56 19.72 37.43
N GLU A 657 -15.35 19.72 38.50
CA GLU A 657 -15.36 18.66 39.50
C GLU A 657 -15.91 17.32 38.97
N ARG A 658 -15.53 16.23 39.63
CA ARG A 658 -15.82 14.85 39.19
C ARG A 658 -17.31 14.49 39.14
N GLY A 659 -18.20 15.26 39.77
CA GLY A 659 -19.66 15.08 39.66
C GLY A 659 -20.28 15.69 38.40
N GLN A 660 -19.56 16.57 37.70
CA GLN A 660 -20.09 17.34 36.57
C GLN A 660 -19.98 16.60 35.23
N PHE A 661 -19.13 15.57 35.13
CA PHE A 661 -18.95 14.74 33.93
C PHE A 661 -18.92 13.24 34.30
N ASP A 662 -19.36 12.38 33.38
CA ASP A 662 -19.44 10.93 33.61
C ASP A 662 -18.17 10.21 33.15
N GLN A 663 -17.42 10.79 32.21
CA GLN A 663 -16.16 10.27 31.68
C GLN A 663 -15.28 11.38 31.08
N VAL A 664 -14.00 11.10 30.89
CA VAL A 664 -13.04 12.00 30.22
C VAL A 664 -12.73 11.53 28.79
N CYS A 665 -12.48 12.46 27.88
CA CYS A 665 -12.08 12.16 26.51
C CYS A 665 -10.68 11.55 26.47
N ARG A 666 -10.53 10.37 25.86
CA ARG A 666 -9.24 9.65 25.80
C ARG A 666 -8.19 10.35 24.95
N ASP A 667 -8.60 11.22 24.04
CA ASP A 667 -7.68 11.99 23.19
C ASP A 667 -7.12 13.21 23.97
N CYS A 668 -7.92 13.82 24.86
CA CYS A 668 -7.48 14.90 25.75
C CYS A 668 -6.74 14.38 27.00
N PHE A 669 -7.05 13.16 27.44
CA PHE A 669 -6.44 12.55 28.63
C PHE A 669 -5.93 11.14 28.30
N PRO A 670 -4.81 11.01 27.56
CA PRO A 670 -4.30 9.71 27.07
C PRO A 670 -3.79 8.78 28.18
N SER A 671 -3.41 9.37 29.32
CA SER A 671 -3.09 8.69 30.56
C SER A 671 -4.16 9.06 31.59
N GLY A 672 -4.72 8.07 32.28
CA GLY A 672 -5.74 8.29 33.32
C GLY A 672 -5.13 8.93 34.58
N SER A 673 -4.86 10.23 34.53
CA SER A 673 -4.23 11.01 35.61
C SER A 673 -5.16 11.18 36.80
N VAL A 674 -5.15 10.18 37.67
CA VAL A 674 -5.41 10.36 39.10
C VAL A 674 -4.11 10.86 39.72
N ALA A 675 -4.04 12.15 40.00
CA ALA A 675 -3.11 12.75 40.93
C ALA A 675 -3.96 13.61 41.87
N LEU A 676 -4.36 13.05 43.02
CA LEU A 676 -4.83 13.86 44.14
C LEU A 676 -3.59 14.39 44.87
N ALA A 677 -3.60 15.68 45.16
CA ALA A 677 -2.74 16.28 46.17
C ALA A 677 -3.63 16.73 47.33
N SER A 678 -3.51 16.05 48.48
CA SER A 678 -3.95 16.56 49.79
C SER A 678 -3.27 15.74 50.88
N SER A 679 -2.39 16.38 51.64
CA SER A 679 -1.76 15.85 52.85
C SER A 679 -2.69 15.96 54.05
N SER A 680 -2.78 14.91 54.86
CA SER A 680 -3.03 14.98 56.31
C SER A 680 -2.41 13.76 56.99
N ASP A 681 -1.89 13.96 58.19
CA ASP A 681 -1.34 12.92 59.07
C ASP A 681 -2.43 12.05 59.74
N GLU A 682 -1.93 11.05 60.49
CA GLU A 682 -2.49 10.38 61.69
C GLU A 682 -2.88 8.89 61.58
N GLY A 683 -2.42 8.13 62.58
CA GLY A 683 -3.35 7.23 63.30
C GLY A 683 -3.44 5.73 62.94
N ASP A 684 -2.34 4.99 63.09
CA ASP A 684 -2.24 3.81 63.99
C ASP A 684 -3.03 2.47 63.80
N VAL A 685 -2.34 1.39 64.20
CA VAL A 685 -2.74 0.00 64.60
C VAL A 685 -3.79 -0.91 63.89
N SER A 686 -3.29 -2.13 63.59
CA SER A 686 -3.87 -3.46 63.94
C SER A 686 -4.87 -4.24 63.06
N SER A 687 -4.32 -5.32 62.45
CA SER A 687 -4.79 -6.73 62.46
C SER A 687 -6.25 -7.14 62.15
N ALA A 688 -6.41 -8.08 61.21
CA ALA A 688 -6.90 -9.46 61.51
C ALA A 688 -6.75 -10.42 60.30
N SER A 689 -6.54 -11.70 60.59
CA SER A 689 -6.32 -12.77 59.60
C SER A 689 -7.57 -13.65 59.39
N ALA A 690 -7.70 -14.29 58.23
CA ALA A 690 -8.63 -15.43 58.04
C ALA A 690 -8.06 -16.51 57.09
N SER A 691 -7.67 -17.62 57.72
CA SER A 691 -7.13 -18.90 57.23
C SER A 691 -8.07 -19.64 56.23
N SER A 692 -7.59 -20.35 55.18
CA SER A 692 -7.19 -21.79 55.12
C SER A 692 -8.34 -22.84 55.20
N SER A 693 -8.37 -24.02 54.55
CA SER A 693 -7.55 -24.67 53.48
C SER A 693 -8.14 -26.07 53.13
N PHE A 694 -7.58 -26.77 52.10
CA PHE A 694 -7.78 -28.22 51.78
C PHE A 694 -9.16 -28.65 51.20
N SER A 695 -9.34 -29.70 50.37
CA SER A 695 -8.57 -30.89 49.88
C SER A 695 -8.97 -31.20 48.40
N LYS A 696 -8.22 -31.81 47.45
CA LYS A 696 -7.30 -32.98 47.36
C LYS A 696 -7.97 -34.29 46.86
N VAL A 697 -7.69 -34.69 45.60
CA VAL A 697 -7.85 -36.05 45.00
C VAL A 697 -6.75 -36.18 43.91
N SER A 698 -5.60 -36.80 44.18
CA SER A 698 -5.24 -38.23 44.03
C SER A 698 -4.79 -38.65 42.63
N SER A 699 -3.52 -39.02 42.53
CA SER A 699 -2.90 -39.74 41.41
C SER A 699 -2.29 -41.04 41.93
N THR A 700 -2.31 -42.09 41.11
CA THR A 700 -1.67 -43.39 41.41
C THR A 700 -0.64 -43.70 40.33
N ALA A 701 0.58 -44.02 40.77
CA ALA A 701 1.64 -44.61 39.96
C ALA A 701 1.98 -45.98 40.53
N ARG A 702 2.28 -46.95 39.66
CA ARG A 702 2.87 -48.24 40.03
C ARG A 702 4.35 -48.26 39.67
N SER A 703 5.12 -48.90 40.53
CA SER A 703 6.57 -49.10 40.46
C SER A 703 6.91 -50.58 40.52
N GLU A 704 7.95 -50.99 39.81
CA GLU A 704 8.76 -52.20 40.00
C GLU A 704 10.10 -51.87 39.30
N SER A 705 11.21 -51.65 40.04
CA SER A 705 12.21 -52.64 40.52
C SER A 705 12.86 -53.44 39.38
N VAL A 706 14.19 -53.58 39.30
CA VAL A 706 15.23 -53.58 40.35
C VAL A 706 16.34 -52.56 40.06
#